data_AF-A0A5C9EJF6-F1
#
_entry.id   AF-A0A5C9EJF6-F1
#
_cell.length_a   1.000
_cell.length_b   1.000
_cell.length_c   1.000
_cell.angle_alpha   90.00
_cell.angle_beta   90.00
_cell.angle_gamma   90.00
#
_symmetry.space_group_name_H-M   'P 1'
#
loop_
_entity.id
_entity.type
_entity.pdbx_description
1 polymer ?
#
loop_
_entity_poly.entity_id
_entity_poly.type
_entity_poly.pdbx_seq_one_letter_code
_entity_poly.pdbx_strand_id
1 'polypeptide(L)'
;MASNFIELYKLAKYPYQESFLKSQLETAGANQARILEKLEKNEGYIKQMNVALKVVYGVIFAIIGIIPFTVFMEIRDQFSQPRVFQVIFSGGILYCFSFLMGLLYLFLFGMINTSAFMTGESFHWLQTLPISEEKLRKLSFFTIFRSLDVALIANAISLPIFMYIGSQDIIFTLIAAAISIPNVILSFSILVYVSEKLSHILYRTSSQETKKTTAIRMLVMLSYVGMSLITGFILGWAVNAIPMFFDLFSNLANADIWTYLFSLIPYPLAPSFLMTLGSVPGYVPPLLWITSIVGFGLFLLVVRFVYKKSVATLERVVKSETETKTTGPIERAEVEIETRTPIKSYLKKDLTTATRDFQTLIFLLMPIIFPFLMIFSAFPAWSDGSGMDIFILWVLILQVSIYVPSMLVSGLLNMEETGSTILASLPINPRDQAKAKLILMISIQSISYIIAPLIITLITGSVSFLLLVIASIPVSWTFLFLLFEMKVILFGKMKYKYVLEELNKEHKVAKWIFMVLCQIGLFVGILVLALILFPIGGVPAIALGLLLIGGVGTTGTLLLFNYLFPKSGYFKHENLGIRGELKRKPLLGIIVLMIIYMGVMFLPSFIELPIILIFSIAFGGFPYIALLFLDFSILFSLLVIFWFYIVPKKLHFPMKFENIKPYIEKIKLKPTSQFFRNVLIGIGSFLIFSLVIFIGGNLLGQYVFDLNVIFGFPDPTIPGFAGLGWFLFIIMLVPGIFEEIAFRGVSIPMLQEKHSQKKTLIYSSIVFGAAHSFNLIVVILSGAEIFLTLFQIVYAATLGIAFGYMYLRTNSLIASILTHYLINSLGQLFLNIYFDNFLNLTLFLIFFVAILPVVLIVLFVKLLTPEDTK
;
A
#
# COMPACT_ATOMS: atom_id res chain seq x y z
N MET A 1 -19.77 34.79 47.95
CA MET A 1 -19.28 34.88 46.54
C MET A 1 -18.82 33.53 45.97
N ALA A 2 -18.18 32.64 46.73
CA ALA A 2 -17.75 31.32 46.24
C ALA A 2 -18.88 30.29 45.98
N SER A 3 -20.02 30.39 46.70
CA SER A 3 -21.16 29.48 46.52
C SER A 3 -21.79 29.55 45.11
N ASN A 4 -21.84 30.75 44.52
CA ASN A 4 -22.44 30.99 43.20
C ASN A 4 -21.58 30.42 42.03
N PHE A 5 -20.26 30.31 42.20
CA PHE A 5 -19.36 29.85 41.12
C PHE A 5 -19.46 28.34 40.90
N ILE A 6 -19.40 27.57 41.99
CA ILE A 6 -19.46 26.10 41.96
C ILE A 6 -20.83 25.64 41.45
N GLU A 7 -21.90 26.32 41.87
CA GLU A 7 -23.25 26.05 41.38
C GLU A 7 -23.39 26.32 39.87
N LEU A 8 -22.91 27.47 39.39
CA LEU A 8 -22.93 27.78 37.95
C LEU A 8 -22.11 26.78 37.13
N TYR A 9 -20.93 26.35 37.61
CA TYR A 9 -20.14 25.33 36.94
C TYR A 9 -20.82 23.95 36.93
N LYS A 10 -21.53 23.57 38.01
CA LYS A 10 -22.35 22.36 38.04
C LYS A 10 -23.47 22.42 37.00
N LEU A 11 -24.16 23.57 36.91
CA LEU A 11 -25.23 23.80 35.92
C LEU A 11 -24.73 23.81 34.48
N ALA A 12 -23.49 24.24 34.21
CA ALA A 12 -22.90 24.24 32.88
C ALA A 12 -22.78 22.83 32.25
N LYS A 13 -22.97 21.75 33.02
CA LYS A 13 -23.00 20.38 32.52
C LYS A 13 -24.10 20.15 31.49
N TYR A 14 -25.31 20.67 31.73
CA TYR A 14 -26.48 20.43 30.88
C TYR A 14 -26.33 21.05 29.49
N PRO A 15 -26.09 22.38 29.35
CA PRO A 15 -25.88 22.98 28.04
C PRO A 15 -24.66 22.38 27.35
N TYR A 16 -23.61 22.02 28.10
CA TYR A 16 -22.45 21.34 27.53
C TYR A 16 -22.80 20.00 26.88
N GLN A 17 -23.61 19.16 27.53
CA GLN A 17 -24.01 17.85 26.98
C GLN A 17 -24.85 17.99 25.72
N GLU A 18 -25.76 18.97 25.69
CA GLU A 18 -26.60 19.24 24.53
C GLU A 18 -25.79 19.76 23.34
N SER A 19 -24.97 20.79 23.55
CA SER A 19 -24.07 21.30 22.51
C SER A 19 -23.06 20.25 22.05
N PHE A 20 -22.55 19.41 22.95
CA PHE A 20 -21.64 18.33 22.59
C PHE A 20 -22.34 17.29 21.72
N LEU A 21 -23.57 16.86 22.05
CA LEU A 21 -24.35 15.98 21.19
C LEU A 21 -24.57 16.61 19.81
N LYS A 22 -25.00 17.87 19.77
CA LYS A 22 -25.25 18.59 18.52
C LYS A 22 -23.99 18.72 17.66
N SER A 23 -22.87 19.11 18.28
CA SER A 23 -21.57 19.18 17.62
C SER A 23 -21.16 17.83 17.03
N GLN A 24 -21.43 16.72 17.72
CA GLN A 24 -21.12 15.38 17.23
C GLN A 24 -22.03 14.96 16.07
N LEU A 25 -23.31 15.34 16.09
CA LEU A 25 -24.23 15.13 14.98
C LEU A 25 -23.82 15.97 13.76
N GLU A 26 -23.51 17.24 13.94
CA GLU A 26 -23.05 18.13 12.85
C GLU A 26 -21.73 17.65 12.25
N THR A 27 -20.76 17.28 13.10
CA THR A 27 -19.47 16.74 12.67
C THR A 27 -19.61 15.39 11.97
N ALA A 28 -20.64 14.60 12.31
CA ALA A 28 -20.91 13.35 11.61
C ALA A 28 -21.48 13.54 10.20
N GLY A 29 -21.96 14.73 9.86
CA GLY A 29 -22.48 15.06 8.52
C GLY A 29 -23.53 14.06 8.06
N ALA A 30 -23.23 13.31 7.00
CA ALA A 30 -24.12 12.26 6.49
C ALA A 30 -24.37 11.15 7.53
N ASN A 31 -23.43 10.85 8.41
CA ASN A 31 -23.51 9.73 9.36
C ASN A 31 -24.37 10.00 10.61
N GLN A 32 -25.14 11.08 10.66
CA GLN A 32 -26.00 11.44 11.81
C GLN A 32 -26.93 10.31 12.26
N ALA A 33 -27.59 9.65 11.30
CA ALA A 33 -28.52 8.56 11.58
C ALA A 33 -27.86 7.42 12.38
N ARG A 34 -26.58 7.16 12.14
CA ARG A 34 -25.81 6.13 12.84
C ARG A 34 -25.53 6.50 14.30
N ILE A 35 -25.30 7.77 14.60
CA ILE A 35 -25.12 8.23 15.98
C ILE A 35 -26.44 8.13 16.73
N LEU A 36 -27.55 8.50 16.08
CA LEU A 36 -28.89 8.38 16.65
C LEU A 36 -29.26 6.91 16.95
N GLU A 37 -28.98 5.98 16.04
CA GLU A 37 -29.22 4.53 16.27
C GLU A 37 -28.39 3.99 17.45
N LYS A 38 -27.14 4.44 17.61
CA LYS A 38 -26.30 4.05 18.75
C LYS A 38 -26.82 4.62 20.08
N LEU A 39 -27.34 5.84 20.05
CA LEU A 39 -27.97 6.49 21.20
C LEU A 39 -29.23 5.75 21.63
N GLU A 40 -30.07 5.34 20.67
CA GLU A 40 -31.26 4.54 20.93
C GLU A 40 -30.92 3.19 21.60
N LYS A 41 -29.81 2.56 21.19
CA LYS A 41 -29.34 1.30 21.80
C LYS A 41 -28.61 1.48 23.14
N ASN A 42 -28.05 2.65 23.42
CA ASN A 42 -27.30 2.93 24.65
C ASN A 42 -27.37 4.43 25.01
N GLU A 43 -28.24 4.76 25.96
CA GLU A 43 -28.44 6.13 26.48
C GLU A 43 -27.14 6.74 27.05
N GLY A 44 -26.23 5.91 27.55
CA GLY A 44 -24.94 6.32 28.08
C GLY A 44 -23.86 6.61 27.04
N TYR A 45 -24.11 6.35 25.75
CA TYR A 45 -23.11 6.40 24.68
C TYR A 45 -22.40 7.77 24.59
N ILE A 46 -23.16 8.87 24.56
CA ILE A 46 -22.59 10.24 24.46
C ILE A 46 -21.80 10.60 25.72
N LYS A 47 -22.27 10.19 26.89
CA LYS A 47 -21.56 10.42 28.16
C LYS A 47 -20.22 9.68 28.18
N GLN A 48 -20.20 8.42 27.76
CA GLN A 48 -18.98 7.61 27.65
C GLN A 48 -18.00 8.21 26.64
N MET A 49 -18.48 8.62 25.46
CA MET A 49 -17.67 9.25 24.42
C MET A 49 -17.01 10.55 24.90
N ASN A 50 -17.76 11.39 25.61
CA ASN A 50 -17.24 12.61 26.22
C ASN A 50 -16.14 12.31 27.27
N VAL A 51 -16.38 11.35 28.18
CA VAL A 51 -15.36 10.96 29.18
C VAL A 51 -14.09 10.44 28.49
N ALA A 52 -14.23 9.58 27.49
CA ALA A 52 -13.10 9.04 26.74
C ALA A 52 -12.28 10.16 26.08
N LEU A 53 -12.93 11.13 25.41
CA LEU A 53 -12.25 12.27 24.80
C LEU A 53 -11.49 13.11 25.84
N LYS A 54 -12.11 13.40 26.99
CA LYS A 54 -11.45 14.16 28.06
C LYS A 54 -10.22 13.45 28.63
N VAL A 55 -10.29 12.13 28.81
CA VAL A 55 -9.15 11.32 29.27
C VAL A 55 -8.02 11.36 28.24
N VAL A 56 -8.35 11.13 26.96
CA VAL A 56 -7.35 11.19 25.88
C VAL A 56 -6.68 12.55 25.83
N TYR A 57 -7.44 13.64 25.87
CA TYR A 57 -6.88 14.99 25.87
C TYR A 57 -6.02 15.22 27.11
N GLY A 58 -6.49 14.84 28.30
CA GLY A 58 -5.72 14.97 29.54
C GLY A 58 -4.36 14.28 29.47
N VAL A 59 -4.31 13.04 28.97
CA VAL A 59 -3.05 12.28 28.80
C VAL A 59 -2.11 12.97 27.82
N ILE A 60 -2.61 13.44 26.67
CA ILE A 60 -1.78 14.10 25.66
C ILE A 60 -1.17 15.40 26.22
N PHE A 61 -1.95 16.23 26.90
CA PHE A 61 -1.44 17.47 27.51
C PHE A 61 -0.50 17.23 28.70
N ALA A 62 -0.62 16.10 29.39
CA ALA A 62 0.38 15.67 30.35
C ALA A 62 1.71 15.32 29.66
N ILE A 63 1.67 14.56 28.55
CA ILE A 63 2.86 14.16 27.78
C ILE A 63 3.61 15.36 27.19
N ILE A 64 2.92 16.42 26.78
CA ILE A 64 3.56 17.65 26.27
C ILE A 64 4.53 18.26 27.30
N GLY A 65 4.29 18.03 28.60
CA GLY A 65 5.20 18.44 29.67
C GLY A 65 6.57 17.75 29.68
N ILE A 66 6.75 16.66 28.92
CA ILE A 66 8.03 15.94 28.80
C ILE A 66 9.06 16.73 27.99
N ILE A 67 8.65 17.44 26.94
CA ILE A 67 9.59 18.26 26.12
C ILE A 67 10.32 19.30 26.98
N PRO A 68 9.62 20.21 27.70
CA PRO A 68 10.32 21.20 28.54
C PRO A 68 11.14 20.55 29.66
N PHE A 69 10.77 19.35 30.12
CA PHE A 69 11.57 18.56 31.05
C PHE A 69 12.88 18.05 30.44
N THR A 70 12.85 17.52 29.22
CA THR A 70 14.08 17.12 28.49
C THR A 70 14.99 18.31 28.22
N VAL A 71 14.43 19.48 27.92
CA VAL A 71 15.19 20.73 27.79
C VAL A 71 15.86 21.11 29.11
N PHE A 72 15.16 20.98 30.25
CA PHE A 72 15.76 21.23 31.57
C PHE A 72 16.97 20.33 31.85
N MET A 73 16.85 19.03 31.54
CA MET A 73 17.95 18.08 31.73
C MET A 73 19.16 18.44 30.87
N GLU A 74 18.95 18.72 29.59
CA GLU A 74 20.03 19.12 28.67
C GLU A 74 20.71 20.42 29.11
N ILE A 75 19.93 21.42 29.53
CA ILE A 75 20.48 22.68 30.07
C ILE A 75 21.47 22.35 31.20
N ARG A 76 21.07 21.50 32.16
CA ARG A 76 21.91 21.13 33.30
C ARG A 76 23.19 20.40 32.88
N ASP A 77 23.11 19.54 31.88
CA ASP A 77 24.26 18.76 31.38
C ASP A 77 25.27 19.64 30.63
N GLN A 78 24.81 20.67 29.93
CA GLN A 78 25.65 21.59 29.16
C GLN A 78 26.33 22.68 30.01
N PHE A 79 25.97 22.80 31.30
CA PHE A 79 26.52 23.84 32.19
C PHE A 79 27.89 23.45 32.78
N SER A 80 28.94 23.52 31.95
CA SER A 80 30.36 23.57 32.35
C SER A 80 31.05 24.77 31.67
N GLN A 81 31.21 25.87 32.41
CA GLN A 81 31.60 27.24 31.95
C GLN A 81 32.74 27.28 30.91
N PRO A 82 32.58 27.96 29.74
CA PRO A 82 32.46 29.44 29.64
C PRO A 82 31.37 29.98 28.68
N ARG A 83 30.26 29.26 28.43
CA ARG A 83 29.24 29.62 27.40
C ARG A 83 27.82 29.92 27.94
N VAL A 84 27.72 30.71 29.01
CA VAL A 84 26.44 30.95 29.73
C VAL A 84 25.33 31.52 28.85
N PHE A 85 25.60 32.57 28.07
CA PHE A 85 24.56 33.22 27.26
C PHE A 85 24.06 32.33 26.12
N GLN A 86 24.92 31.50 25.53
CA GLN A 86 24.54 30.57 24.47
C GLN A 86 23.61 29.46 24.99
N VAL A 87 23.90 28.93 26.18
CA VAL A 87 23.05 27.91 26.82
C VAL A 87 21.70 28.52 27.21
N ILE A 88 21.68 29.73 27.79
CA ILE A 88 20.42 30.42 28.13
C ILE A 88 19.60 30.74 26.88
N PHE A 89 20.25 31.20 25.80
CA PHE A 89 19.57 31.47 24.54
C PHE A 89 18.94 30.19 23.96
N SER A 90 19.71 29.11 23.89
CA SER A 90 19.26 27.81 23.36
C SER A 90 18.08 27.26 24.17
N GLY A 91 18.19 27.27 25.50
CA GLY A 91 17.11 26.89 26.41
C GLY A 91 15.84 27.75 26.24
N GLY A 92 16.01 29.07 26.11
CA GLY A 92 14.90 30.01 25.91
C GLY A 92 14.14 29.75 24.61
N ILE A 93 14.84 29.43 23.52
CA ILE A 93 14.20 29.08 22.25
C ILE A 93 13.49 27.72 22.32
N LEU A 94 14.08 26.72 22.99
CA LEU A 94 13.47 25.39 23.14
C LEU A 94 12.22 25.40 24.05
N TYR A 95 12.22 26.21 25.12
CA TYR A 95 11.00 26.44 25.92
C TYR A 95 9.94 27.20 25.13
N CYS A 96 10.34 28.17 24.30
CA CYS A 96 9.43 28.89 23.40
C CYS A 96 8.73 27.94 22.44
N PHE A 97 9.49 27.02 21.85
CA PHE A 97 8.95 25.96 21.02
C PHE A 97 7.95 25.09 21.77
N SER A 98 8.29 24.70 23.01
CA SER A 98 7.41 23.89 23.87
C SER A 98 6.07 24.59 24.15
N PHE A 99 6.07 25.90 24.44
CA PHE A 99 4.84 26.66 24.69
C PHE A 99 4.01 26.87 23.43
N LEU A 100 4.63 27.13 22.28
CA LEU A 100 3.93 27.19 20.99
C LEU A 100 3.31 25.85 20.63
N MET A 101 4.00 24.74 20.90
CA MET A 101 3.45 23.39 20.70
C MET A 101 2.23 23.14 21.59
N GLY A 102 2.26 23.56 22.86
CA GLY A 102 1.10 23.52 23.75
C GLY A 102 -0.11 24.28 23.19
N LEU A 103 0.12 25.46 22.61
CA LEU A 103 -0.92 26.24 21.92
C LEU A 103 -1.48 25.49 20.69
N LEU A 104 -0.63 24.95 19.83
CA LEU A 104 -1.04 24.22 18.63
C LEU A 104 -1.85 22.96 18.96
N TYR A 105 -1.45 22.21 19.98
CA TYR A 105 -2.22 21.04 20.44
C TYR A 105 -3.59 21.44 21.00
N LEU A 106 -3.69 22.58 21.69
CA LEU A 106 -4.97 23.10 22.16
C LEU A 106 -5.89 23.48 21.00
N PHE A 107 -5.32 24.05 19.94
CA PHE A 107 -6.03 24.30 18.69
C PHE A 107 -6.50 22.99 18.04
N LEU A 108 -5.64 21.99 17.97
CA LEU A 108 -5.98 20.70 17.40
C LEU A 108 -7.16 20.06 18.13
N PHE A 109 -7.10 19.89 19.44
CA PHE A 109 -8.16 19.16 20.16
C PHE A 109 -9.39 20.00 20.52
N GLY A 110 -9.24 21.32 20.57
CA GLY A 110 -10.28 22.24 21.04
C GLY A 110 -11.06 22.96 19.95
N MET A 111 -10.48 23.21 18.77
CA MET A 111 -11.03 24.15 17.79
C MET A 111 -12.37 23.72 17.21
N ILE A 112 -12.53 22.45 16.80
CA ILE A 112 -13.77 21.96 16.16
C ILE A 112 -14.95 22.01 17.14
N ASN A 113 -14.75 21.47 18.35
CA ASN A 113 -15.80 21.49 19.36
C ASN A 113 -16.13 22.94 19.74
N THR A 114 -15.11 23.76 20.02
CA THR A 114 -15.30 25.16 20.44
C THR A 114 -15.97 25.99 19.34
N SER A 115 -15.63 25.80 18.07
CA SER A 115 -16.27 26.54 16.96
C SER A 115 -17.74 26.16 16.81
N ALA A 116 -18.11 24.88 17.01
CA ALA A 116 -19.52 24.48 17.07
C ALA A 116 -20.27 25.16 18.22
N PHE A 117 -19.66 25.30 19.41
CA PHE A 117 -20.24 26.07 20.52
C PHE A 117 -20.44 27.55 20.18
N MET A 118 -19.56 28.13 19.35
CA MET A 118 -19.64 29.54 18.96
C MET A 118 -20.74 29.85 17.93
N THR A 119 -21.55 28.86 17.52
CA THR A 119 -22.75 29.07 16.69
C THR A 119 -23.86 29.82 17.42
N GLY A 120 -23.86 29.82 18.77
CA GLY A 120 -24.87 30.49 19.58
C GLY A 120 -26.17 29.69 19.78
N GLU A 121 -26.45 28.70 18.93
CA GLU A 121 -27.74 28.01 18.90
C GLU A 121 -28.08 27.29 20.21
N SER A 122 -27.09 26.66 20.86
CA SER A 122 -27.30 25.98 22.15
C SER A 122 -27.58 26.93 23.33
N PHE A 123 -27.33 28.22 23.16
CA PHE A 123 -27.60 29.23 24.19
C PHE A 123 -28.99 29.87 24.03
N HIS A 124 -29.69 29.69 22.91
CA HIS A 124 -31.05 30.21 22.73
C HIS A 124 -32.04 29.66 23.75
N TRP A 125 -31.99 28.35 24.04
CA TRP A 125 -32.87 27.78 25.05
C TRP A 125 -32.58 28.36 26.44
N LEU A 126 -31.30 28.61 26.77
CA LEU A 126 -30.92 29.20 28.05
C LEU A 126 -31.39 30.65 28.22
N GLN A 127 -31.57 31.40 27.12
CA GLN A 127 -32.16 32.74 27.14
C GLN A 127 -33.64 32.72 27.50
N THR A 128 -34.36 31.62 27.25
CA THR A 128 -35.79 31.50 27.61
C THR A 128 -36.01 31.29 29.11
N LEU A 129 -34.95 30.98 29.86
CA LEU A 129 -35.02 30.79 31.30
C LEU A 129 -34.92 32.14 32.04
N PRO A 130 -35.54 32.29 33.24
CA PRO A 130 -35.48 33.52 34.02
C PRO A 130 -34.11 33.70 34.71
N ILE A 131 -33.04 33.82 33.92
CA ILE A 131 -31.65 33.95 34.36
C ILE A 131 -31.15 35.34 33.96
N SER A 132 -30.56 36.09 34.89
CA SER A 132 -29.94 37.39 34.60
C SER A 132 -28.81 37.26 33.55
N GLU A 133 -28.65 38.25 32.66
CA GLU A 133 -27.60 38.27 31.63
C GLU A 133 -26.19 37.98 32.19
N GLU A 134 -25.88 38.50 33.39
CA GLU A 134 -24.57 38.29 34.03
C GLU A 134 -24.31 36.83 34.38
N LYS A 135 -25.34 36.12 34.88
CA LYS A 135 -25.28 34.69 35.19
C LYS A 135 -25.26 33.86 33.91
N LEU A 136 -26.03 34.24 32.89
CA LEU A 136 -26.04 33.57 31.59
C LEU A 136 -24.65 33.63 30.94
N ARG A 137 -23.99 34.80 30.98
CA ARG A 137 -22.61 34.97 30.48
C ARG A 137 -21.62 34.06 31.20
N LYS A 138 -21.67 34.01 32.54
CA LYS A 138 -20.80 33.13 33.34
C LYS A 138 -21.08 31.66 33.01
N LEU A 139 -22.34 31.29 32.85
CA LEU A 139 -22.75 29.94 32.46
C LEU A 139 -22.19 29.56 31.09
N SER A 140 -22.30 30.44 30.08
CA SER A 140 -21.74 30.20 28.73
C SER A 140 -20.22 30.02 28.74
N PHE A 141 -19.50 30.84 29.52
CA PHE A 141 -18.05 30.67 29.71
C PHE A 141 -17.72 29.32 30.34
N PHE A 142 -18.43 28.91 31.40
CA PHE A 142 -18.22 27.60 32.03
C PHE A 142 -18.56 26.44 31.12
N THR A 143 -19.57 26.57 30.26
CA THR A 143 -19.94 25.56 29.28
C THR A 143 -18.78 25.28 28.31
N ILE A 144 -18.12 26.32 27.82
CA ILE A 144 -16.97 26.18 26.91
C ILE A 144 -15.73 25.71 27.67
N PHE A 145 -15.46 26.24 28.85
CA PHE A 145 -14.37 25.75 29.69
C PHE A 145 -14.52 24.26 29.99
N ARG A 146 -15.74 23.79 30.26
CA ARG A 146 -16.05 22.38 30.52
C ARG A 146 -15.79 21.47 29.30
N SER A 147 -15.68 22.01 28.09
CA SER A 147 -15.30 21.20 26.93
C SER A 147 -13.83 20.77 26.96
N LEU A 148 -12.98 21.52 27.67
CA LEU A 148 -11.52 21.33 27.70
C LEU A 148 -10.95 21.32 29.13
N ASP A 149 -11.78 21.29 30.16
CA ASP A 149 -11.38 21.42 31.57
C ASP A 149 -10.23 20.49 31.98
N VAL A 150 -10.34 19.17 31.71
CA VAL A 150 -9.30 18.18 32.02
C VAL A 150 -8.00 18.48 31.27
N ALA A 151 -8.11 18.86 29.99
CA ALA A 151 -6.96 19.18 29.14
C ALA A 151 -6.24 20.45 29.61
N LEU A 152 -6.98 21.51 29.93
CA LEU A 152 -6.45 22.79 30.42
C LEU A 152 -5.82 22.63 31.80
N ILE A 153 -6.45 21.86 32.71
CA ILE A 153 -5.89 21.55 34.02
C ILE A 153 -4.60 20.75 33.86
N ALA A 154 -4.60 19.68 33.05
CA ALA A 154 -3.41 18.88 32.78
C ALA A 154 -2.27 19.72 32.22
N ASN A 155 -2.54 20.60 31.25
CA ASN A 155 -1.56 21.51 30.67
C ASN A 155 -1.00 22.52 31.70
N ALA A 156 -1.85 23.01 32.61
CA ALA A 156 -1.43 23.97 33.63
C ALA A 156 -0.51 23.33 34.68
N ILE A 157 -0.79 22.08 35.09
CA ILE A 157 -0.08 21.41 36.19
C ILE A 157 1.10 20.55 35.72
N SER A 158 1.11 20.09 34.47
CA SER A 158 2.14 19.16 33.97
C SER A 158 3.53 19.76 34.10
N LEU A 159 3.74 20.99 33.61
CA LEU A 159 5.04 21.66 33.67
C LEU A 159 5.56 21.81 35.11
N PRO A 160 4.82 22.42 36.07
CA PRO A 160 5.27 22.49 37.47
C PRO A 160 5.60 21.13 38.10
N ILE A 161 4.79 20.10 37.83
CA ILE A 161 5.02 18.75 38.36
C ILE A 161 6.33 18.17 37.82
N PHE A 162 6.56 18.23 36.51
CA PHE A 162 7.82 17.73 35.93
C PHE A 162 9.03 18.51 36.42
N MET A 163 8.91 19.83 36.57
CA MET A 163 10.01 20.65 37.08
C MET A 163 10.32 20.31 38.53
N TYR A 164 9.32 20.11 39.39
CA TYR A 164 9.53 19.67 40.76
C TYR A 164 10.22 18.30 40.81
N ILE A 165 9.78 17.35 39.98
CA ILE A 165 10.39 16.01 39.90
C ILE A 165 11.88 16.11 39.51
N GLY A 166 12.21 16.93 38.51
CA GLY A 166 13.58 17.07 38.01
C GLY A 166 14.53 17.90 38.88
N SER A 167 14.04 19.02 39.40
CA SER A 167 14.88 19.98 40.13
C SER A 167 14.89 19.75 41.64
N GLN A 168 13.82 19.18 42.21
CA GLN A 168 13.55 19.18 43.65
C GLN A 168 13.56 20.59 44.29
N ASP A 169 13.41 21.65 43.47
CA ASP A 169 13.44 23.06 43.88
C ASP A 169 12.03 23.67 43.85
N ILE A 170 11.58 24.10 45.03
CA ILE A 170 10.28 24.73 45.24
C ILE A 170 10.19 26.08 44.51
N ILE A 171 11.25 26.88 44.51
CA ILE A 171 11.26 28.22 43.88
C ILE A 171 11.13 28.07 42.37
N PHE A 172 11.92 27.18 41.76
CA PHE A 172 11.80 26.90 40.33
C PHE A 172 10.42 26.35 39.95
N THR A 173 9.84 25.50 40.80
CA THR A 173 8.47 24.99 40.63
C THR A 173 7.43 26.11 40.67
N LEU A 174 7.58 27.09 41.57
CA LEU A 174 6.70 28.25 41.65
C LEU A 174 6.84 29.16 40.42
N ILE A 175 8.05 29.35 39.89
CA ILE A 175 8.29 30.05 38.62
C ILE A 175 7.58 29.33 37.47
N ALA A 176 7.73 28.01 37.37
CA ALA A 176 7.05 27.20 36.37
C ALA A 176 5.52 27.32 36.48
N ALA A 177 4.96 27.33 37.69
CA ALA A 177 3.53 27.53 37.92
C ALA A 177 3.06 28.93 37.53
N ALA A 178 3.83 29.96 37.88
CA ALA A 178 3.56 31.34 37.52
C ALA A 178 3.58 31.58 36.00
N ILE A 179 4.38 30.82 35.25
CA ILE A 179 4.42 30.87 33.78
C ILE A 179 3.29 30.04 33.15
N SER A 180 3.08 28.82 33.64
CA SER A 180 2.15 27.85 33.06
C SER A 180 0.70 28.33 33.09
N ILE A 181 0.24 28.88 34.23
CA ILE A 181 -1.16 29.30 34.39
C ILE A 181 -1.55 30.42 33.39
N PRO A 182 -0.82 31.56 33.31
CA PRO A 182 -1.11 32.59 32.31
C PRO A 182 -0.96 32.08 30.87
N ASN A 183 -0.04 31.16 30.60
CA ASN A 183 0.12 30.56 29.27
C ASN A 183 -1.12 29.75 28.85
N VAL A 184 -1.69 28.96 29.75
CA VAL A 184 -2.94 28.22 29.50
C VAL A 184 -4.11 29.19 29.32
N ILE A 185 -4.20 30.25 30.13
CA ILE A 185 -5.26 31.28 29.99
C ILE A 185 -5.15 32.00 28.64
N LEU A 186 -3.96 32.39 28.22
CA LEU A 186 -3.73 32.99 26.90
C LEU A 186 -4.14 32.02 25.80
N SER A 187 -3.65 30.78 25.85
CA SER A 187 -3.94 29.76 24.84
C SER A 187 -5.44 29.50 24.69
N PHE A 188 -6.15 29.36 25.81
CA PHE A 188 -7.61 29.20 25.81
C PHE A 188 -8.34 30.44 25.27
N SER A 189 -7.88 31.63 25.61
CA SER A 189 -8.48 32.90 25.14
C SER A 189 -8.30 33.09 23.62
N ILE A 190 -7.12 32.73 23.08
CA ILE A 190 -6.87 32.73 21.63
C ILE A 190 -7.75 31.68 20.95
N LEU A 191 -7.87 30.47 21.51
CA LEU A 191 -8.74 29.42 20.97
C LEU A 191 -10.19 29.92 20.85
N VAL A 192 -10.74 30.52 21.92
CA VAL A 192 -12.10 31.08 21.94
C VAL A 192 -12.26 32.13 20.84
N TYR A 193 -11.33 33.07 20.72
CA TYR A 193 -11.39 34.15 19.75
C TYR A 193 -11.32 33.64 18.30
N VAL A 194 -10.43 32.68 18.00
CA VAL A 194 -10.30 32.10 16.66
C VAL A 194 -11.51 31.22 16.32
N SER A 195 -12.00 30.44 17.28
CA SER A 195 -13.12 29.53 17.09
C SER A 195 -14.42 30.24 16.72
N GLU A 196 -14.65 31.47 17.21
CA GLU A 196 -15.80 32.28 16.79
C GLU A 196 -15.74 32.64 15.31
N LYS A 197 -14.58 33.10 14.82
CA LYS A 197 -14.41 33.39 13.39
C LYS A 197 -14.59 32.15 12.52
N LEU A 198 -14.07 31.00 12.97
CA LEU A 198 -14.18 29.74 12.26
C LEU A 198 -15.61 29.19 12.26
N SER A 199 -16.38 29.43 13.33
CA SER A 199 -17.79 29.03 13.41
C SER A 199 -18.61 29.57 12.22
N HIS A 200 -18.43 30.85 11.89
CA HIS A 200 -19.10 31.47 10.74
C HIS A 200 -18.75 30.82 9.39
N ILE A 201 -17.58 30.19 9.28
CA ILE A 201 -17.09 29.55 8.05
C ILE A 201 -17.55 28.08 7.98
N LEU A 202 -17.46 27.37 9.12
CA LEU A 202 -17.70 25.93 9.20
C LEU A 202 -19.19 25.59 9.29
N TYR A 203 -19.98 26.33 10.08
CA TYR A 203 -21.32 25.90 10.49
C TYR A 203 -22.46 26.79 9.97
N ARG A 204 -22.18 28.01 9.48
CA ARG A 204 -23.24 28.91 9.02
C ARG A 204 -23.74 28.51 7.61
N THR A 205 -24.83 27.77 7.56
CA THR A 205 -25.57 27.43 6.32
C THR A 205 -26.40 28.63 5.86
N SER A 206 -25.86 29.46 4.96
CA SER A 206 -26.71 30.32 4.14
C SER A 206 -27.32 29.49 3.01
N SER A 207 -28.59 29.69 2.70
CA SER A 207 -29.31 29.07 1.57
C SER A 207 -28.68 29.34 0.19
N GLN A 208 -27.66 30.20 0.14
CA GLN A 208 -26.79 30.43 -1.01
C GLN A 208 -25.31 30.24 -0.57
N GLU A 209 -24.80 29.01 -0.61
CA GLU A 209 -23.35 28.77 -0.49
C GLU A 209 -22.64 29.22 -1.78
N THR A 210 -21.80 30.26 -1.70
CA THR A 210 -20.96 30.66 -2.84
C THR A 210 -19.74 29.76 -2.98
N LYS A 211 -19.21 29.59 -4.21
CA LYS A 211 -17.95 28.83 -4.47
C LYS A 211 -16.79 29.31 -3.57
N LYS A 212 -16.75 30.60 -3.24
CA LYS A 212 -15.74 31.22 -2.38
C LYS A 212 -15.82 30.72 -0.94
N THR A 213 -17.03 30.62 -0.37
CA THR A 213 -17.24 30.12 1.00
C THR A 213 -16.81 28.65 1.13
N THR A 214 -17.14 27.82 0.14
CA THR A 214 -16.71 26.41 0.10
C THR A 214 -15.19 26.29 -0.03
N ALA A 215 -14.54 27.13 -0.84
CA ALA A 215 -13.08 27.14 -0.97
C ALA A 215 -12.38 27.51 0.34
N ILE A 216 -12.88 28.53 1.05
CA ILE A 216 -12.34 28.93 2.36
C ILE A 216 -12.54 27.81 3.39
N ARG A 217 -13.72 27.15 3.42
CA ARG A 217 -13.97 26.00 4.30
C ARG A 217 -12.99 24.86 4.03
N MET A 218 -12.77 24.51 2.77
CA MET A 218 -11.77 23.50 2.38
C MET A 218 -10.36 23.88 2.83
N LEU A 219 -9.95 25.14 2.64
CA LEU A 219 -8.63 25.62 3.07
C LEU A 219 -8.46 25.52 4.60
N VAL A 220 -9.48 25.87 5.38
CA VAL A 220 -9.46 25.73 6.84
C VAL A 220 -9.33 24.26 7.26
N MET A 221 -10.11 23.36 6.65
CA MET A 221 -10.02 21.93 6.94
C MET A 221 -8.65 21.36 6.55
N LEU A 222 -8.13 21.72 5.38
CA LEU A 222 -6.78 21.35 4.94
C LEU A 222 -5.69 21.87 5.90
N SER A 223 -5.82 23.11 6.36
CA SER A 223 -4.88 23.72 7.30
C SER A 223 -4.89 23.00 8.65
N TYR A 224 -6.08 22.62 9.13
CA TYR A 224 -6.22 21.83 10.36
C TYR A 224 -5.61 20.43 10.21
N VAL A 225 -5.85 19.74 9.09
CA VAL A 225 -5.21 18.46 8.79
C VAL A 225 -3.69 18.62 8.75
N GLY A 226 -3.17 19.61 8.01
CA GLY A 226 -1.74 19.92 7.97
C GLY A 226 -1.14 20.20 9.35
N MET A 227 -1.82 21.01 10.16
CA MET A 227 -1.42 21.28 11.55
C MET A 227 -1.34 19.99 12.39
N SER A 228 -2.31 19.09 12.24
CA SER A 228 -2.30 17.81 12.96
C SER A 228 -1.12 16.90 12.62
N LEU A 229 -0.67 16.99 11.37
CA LEU A 229 0.44 16.20 10.86
C LEU A 229 1.78 16.79 11.30
N ILE A 230 1.94 18.09 11.14
CA ILE A 230 3.14 18.83 11.54
C ILE A 230 3.37 18.67 13.05
N THR A 231 2.32 18.81 13.87
CA THR A 231 2.44 18.66 15.33
C THR A 231 2.83 17.23 15.73
N GLY A 232 2.25 16.21 15.10
CA GLY A 232 2.63 14.81 15.35
C GLY A 232 4.08 14.48 14.98
N PHE A 233 4.55 14.95 13.82
CA PHE A 233 5.94 14.77 13.40
C PHE A 233 6.92 15.50 14.33
N ILE A 234 6.60 16.77 14.63
CA ILE A 234 7.41 17.61 15.49
C ILE A 234 7.59 16.97 16.87
N LEU A 235 6.56 16.39 17.47
CA LEU A 235 6.67 15.81 18.81
C LEU A 235 7.72 14.70 18.89
N GLY A 236 7.79 13.83 17.87
CA GLY A 236 8.78 12.75 17.82
C GLY A 236 10.19 13.22 17.44
N TRP A 237 10.29 14.22 16.56
CA TRP A 237 11.57 14.80 16.15
C TRP A 237 12.18 15.69 17.24
N ALA A 238 11.37 16.51 17.90
CA ALA A 238 11.82 17.55 18.81
C ALA A 238 12.68 17.02 19.95
N VAL A 239 12.28 15.90 20.57
CA VAL A 239 13.03 15.31 21.70
C VAL A 239 14.45 14.89 21.27
N ASN A 240 14.58 14.27 20.09
CA ASN A 240 15.87 13.83 19.56
C ASN A 240 16.74 14.97 19.01
N ALA A 241 16.12 16.10 18.64
CA ALA A 241 16.80 17.26 18.09
C ALA A 241 17.34 18.23 19.15
N ILE A 242 16.99 18.06 20.44
CA ILE A 242 17.41 18.97 21.53
C ILE A 242 18.94 19.11 21.61
N PRO A 243 19.76 18.03 21.65
CA PRO A 243 21.21 18.18 21.74
C PRO A 243 21.80 18.90 20.53
N MET A 244 21.33 18.53 19.32
CA MET A 244 21.74 19.19 18.06
C MET A 244 21.43 20.70 18.08
N PHE A 245 20.36 21.12 18.75
CA PHE A 245 20.01 22.52 18.87
C PHE A 245 21.00 23.29 19.75
N PHE A 246 21.45 22.70 20.87
CA PHE A 246 22.51 23.29 21.69
C PHE A 246 23.82 23.39 20.93
N ASP A 247 24.19 22.37 20.16
CA ASP A 247 25.37 22.39 19.29
C ASP A 247 25.29 23.49 18.23
N LEU A 248 24.13 23.65 17.60
CA LEU A 248 23.90 24.66 16.55
C LEU A 248 24.15 26.09 17.04
N PHE A 249 23.71 26.41 18.26
CA PHE A 249 23.85 27.74 18.85
C PHE A 249 25.07 27.89 19.77
N SER A 250 25.88 26.84 19.90
CA SER A 250 27.07 26.84 20.76
C SER A 250 28.09 27.92 20.42
N ASN A 251 28.14 28.35 19.16
CA ASN A 251 29.02 29.40 18.63
C ASN A 251 28.27 30.67 18.20
N LEU A 252 27.07 30.91 18.72
CA LEU A 252 26.29 32.10 18.38
C LEU A 252 27.04 33.38 18.78
N ALA A 253 27.35 34.21 17.78
CA ALA A 253 27.94 35.53 18.00
C ALA A 253 26.93 36.49 18.66
N ASN A 254 27.39 37.31 19.60
CA ASN A 254 26.57 38.29 20.34
C ASN A 254 25.34 37.66 21.05
N ALA A 255 25.50 36.45 21.59
CA ALA A 255 24.44 35.72 22.27
C ALA A 255 23.83 36.50 23.45
N ASP A 256 24.63 37.35 24.10
CA ASP A 256 24.21 38.29 25.14
C ASP A 256 23.14 39.28 24.62
N ILE A 257 23.41 39.99 23.52
CA ILE A 257 22.48 40.96 22.92
C ILE A 257 21.17 40.26 22.53
N TRP A 258 21.27 39.11 21.88
CA TRP A 258 20.09 38.34 21.47
C TRP A 258 19.25 37.89 22.66
N THR A 259 19.90 37.42 23.73
CA THR A 259 19.22 36.98 24.96
C THR A 259 18.48 38.14 25.62
N TYR A 260 19.09 39.33 25.73
CA TYR A 260 18.42 40.51 26.28
C TYR A 260 17.22 40.93 25.43
N LEU A 261 17.38 41.03 24.11
CA LEU A 261 16.29 41.42 23.20
C LEU A 261 15.11 40.44 23.27
N PHE A 262 15.39 39.14 23.22
CA PHE A 262 14.34 38.12 23.15
C PHE A 262 13.61 37.96 24.49
N SER A 263 14.30 38.18 25.61
CA SER A 263 13.68 38.20 26.95
C SER A 263 12.63 39.30 27.14
N LEU A 264 12.68 40.38 26.34
CA LEU A 264 11.70 41.48 26.37
C LEU A 264 10.46 41.24 25.51
N ILE A 265 10.49 40.26 24.60
CA ILE A 265 9.37 39.97 23.70
C ILE A 265 8.28 39.20 24.49
N PRO A 266 7.06 39.75 24.67
CA PRO A 266 6.11 39.26 25.67
C PRO A 266 5.68 37.79 25.51
N TYR A 267 5.33 37.33 24.31
CA TYR A 267 4.91 35.95 24.09
C TYR A 267 5.35 35.47 22.72
N PRO A 268 5.85 34.23 22.58
CA PRO A 268 6.11 33.22 23.62
C PRO A 268 7.47 33.37 24.34
N LEU A 269 8.30 34.35 24.00
CA LEU A 269 9.71 34.37 24.37
C LEU A 269 9.96 34.73 25.85
N ALA A 270 9.46 35.85 26.36
CA ALA A 270 9.69 36.27 27.74
C ALA A 270 9.43 35.20 28.82
N PRO A 271 8.27 34.49 28.82
CA PRO A 271 8.06 33.38 29.76
C PRO A 271 9.06 32.22 29.57
N SER A 272 9.55 32.00 28.35
CA SER A 272 10.52 30.94 28.03
C SER A 272 11.93 31.27 28.53
N PHE A 273 12.34 32.52 28.40
CA PHE A 273 13.61 32.98 28.96
C PHE A 273 13.56 32.99 30.49
N LEU A 274 12.46 33.46 31.10
CA LEU A 274 12.26 33.40 32.55
C LEU A 274 12.32 31.96 33.09
N MET A 275 11.74 31.01 32.35
CA MET A 275 11.85 29.58 32.66
C MET A 275 13.31 29.12 32.66
N THR A 276 14.08 29.54 31.64
CA THR A 276 15.50 29.19 31.53
C THR A 276 16.32 29.77 32.68
N LEU A 277 16.09 31.03 33.07
CA LEU A 277 16.80 31.64 34.20
C LEU A 277 16.52 30.92 35.52
N GLY A 278 15.26 30.50 35.72
CA GLY A 278 14.86 29.73 36.90
C GLY A 278 15.55 28.37 37.02
N SER A 279 15.99 27.78 35.91
CA SER A 279 16.69 26.49 35.92
C SER A 279 18.14 26.59 36.38
N VAL A 280 18.77 27.77 36.27
CA VAL A 280 20.19 28.00 36.57
C VAL A 280 20.44 29.33 37.29
N PRO A 281 19.77 29.59 38.43
CA PRO A 281 19.76 30.91 39.06
C PRO A 281 21.15 31.43 39.45
N GLY A 282 22.09 30.53 39.76
CA GLY A 282 23.45 30.88 40.19
C GLY A 282 24.37 31.46 39.10
N TYR A 283 24.01 31.35 37.83
CA TYR A 283 24.87 31.75 36.71
C TYR A 283 24.30 32.93 35.89
N VAL A 284 23.19 33.52 36.34
CA VAL A 284 22.44 34.52 35.57
C VAL A 284 22.83 35.95 35.97
N PRO A 285 23.22 36.82 35.02
CA PRO A 285 23.48 38.24 35.29
C PRO A 285 22.22 38.98 35.80
N PRO A 286 22.35 39.91 36.77
CA PRO A 286 21.20 40.66 37.31
C PRO A 286 20.38 41.42 36.26
N LEU A 287 21.03 41.96 35.23
CA LEU A 287 20.36 42.67 34.14
C LEU A 287 19.37 41.76 33.39
N LEU A 288 19.69 40.48 33.23
CA LEU A 288 18.87 39.54 32.49
C LEU A 288 17.60 39.13 33.27
N TRP A 289 17.68 39.10 34.60
CA TRP A 289 16.50 38.97 35.46
C TRP A 289 15.56 40.16 35.27
N ILE A 290 16.09 41.39 35.23
CA ILE A 290 15.29 42.60 35.04
C ILE A 290 14.58 42.56 33.69
N THR A 291 15.30 42.29 32.59
CA THR A 291 14.68 42.27 31.25
C THR A 291 13.63 41.16 31.13
N SER A 292 13.88 39.99 31.70
CA SER A 292 12.92 38.87 31.67
C SER A 292 11.68 39.11 32.53
N ILE A 293 11.83 39.74 33.70
CA ILE A 293 10.69 40.13 34.57
C ILE A 293 9.86 41.22 33.88
N VAL A 294 10.49 42.21 33.25
CA VAL A 294 9.80 43.25 32.47
C VAL A 294 9.04 42.62 31.30
N GLY A 295 9.69 41.73 30.53
CA GLY A 295 9.05 40.98 29.45
C GLY A 295 7.87 40.14 29.93
N PHE A 296 8.01 39.48 31.08
CA PHE A 296 6.93 38.71 31.71
C PHE A 296 5.78 39.61 32.21
N GLY A 297 6.08 40.82 32.70
CA GLY A 297 5.06 41.82 33.01
C GLY A 297 4.25 42.22 31.77
N LEU A 298 4.92 42.47 30.64
CA LEU A 298 4.27 42.72 29.36
C LEU A 298 3.45 41.52 28.88
N PHE A 299 3.93 40.29 29.10
CA PHE A 299 3.20 39.06 28.81
C PHE A 299 1.86 39.01 29.56
N LEU A 300 1.85 39.31 30.86
CA LEU A 300 0.62 39.35 31.65
C LEU A 300 -0.38 40.42 31.16
N LEU A 301 0.12 41.55 30.64
CA LEU A 301 -0.73 42.55 29.99
C LEU A 301 -1.36 42.02 28.70
N VAL A 302 -0.60 41.29 27.88
CA VAL A 302 -1.10 40.61 26.67
C VAL A 302 -2.16 39.58 27.06
N VAL A 303 -1.90 38.74 28.07
CA VAL A 303 -2.86 37.75 28.61
C VAL A 303 -4.16 38.45 28.99
N ARG A 304 -4.09 39.54 29.77
CA ARG A 304 -5.26 40.31 30.20
C ARG A 304 -6.02 40.91 29.01
N PHE A 305 -5.33 41.46 28.02
CA PHE A 305 -5.93 42.04 26.83
C PHE A 305 -6.68 41.01 25.99
N VAL A 306 -6.03 39.87 25.69
CA VAL A 306 -6.62 38.80 24.89
C VAL A 306 -7.78 38.13 25.64
N TYR A 307 -7.64 37.92 26.95
CA TYR A 307 -8.72 37.42 27.81
C TYR A 307 -9.96 38.31 27.72
N LYS A 308 -9.83 39.64 27.90
CA LYS A 308 -10.96 40.57 27.75
C LYS A 308 -11.63 40.47 26.38
N LYS A 309 -10.84 40.35 25.31
CA LYS A 309 -11.36 40.20 23.94
C LYS A 309 -12.11 38.87 23.74
N SER A 310 -11.64 37.79 24.35
CA SER A 310 -12.31 36.48 24.33
C SER A 310 -13.66 36.53 25.03
N VAL A 311 -13.74 37.18 26.20
CA VAL A 311 -14.99 37.35 26.95
C VAL A 311 -16.00 38.21 26.18
N ALA A 312 -15.57 39.33 25.58
CA ALA A 312 -16.43 40.16 24.74
C ALA A 312 -16.93 39.41 23.49
N THR A 313 -16.14 38.46 22.98
CA THR A 313 -16.55 37.62 21.84
C THR A 313 -17.64 36.62 22.25
N LEU A 314 -17.49 36.00 23.42
CA LEU A 314 -18.52 35.15 24.01
C LEU A 314 -19.83 35.91 24.24
N GLU A 315 -19.76 37.14 24.74
CA GLU A 315 -20.95 37.97 24.93
C GLU A 315 -21.71 38.22 23.62
N ARG A 316 -21.00 38.45 22.51
CA ARG A 316 -21.61 38.63 21.19
C ARG A 316 -22.31 37.36 20.70
N VAL A 317 -21.70 36.19 20.89
CA VAL A 317 -22.28 34.88 20.52
C VAL A 317 -23.54 34.58 21.33
N VAL A 318 -23.54 34.92 22.62
CA VAL A 318 -24.74 34.74 23.47
C VAL A 318 -25.83 35.74 23.09
N LYS A 319 -25.51 36.95 22.62
CA LYS A 319 -26.49 37.99 22.27
C LYS A 319 -26.97 37.95 20.82
N SER A 320 -26.30 37.23 19.93
CA SER A 320 -26.76 37.13 18.55
C SER A 320 -28.07 36.33 18.53
N GLU A 321 -29.19 37.05 18.44
CA GLU A 321 -30.36 36.51 17.76
C GLU A 321 -29.85 36.01 16.41
N THR A 322 -30.08 34.74 16.09
CA THR A 322 -30.13 34.34 14.70
C THR A 322 -31.11 35.29 14.03
N GLU A 323 -30.61 36.29 13.30
CA GLU A 323 -31.34 36.82 12.16
C GLU A 323 -31.58 35.61 11.26
N THR A 324 -32.65 34.87 11.54
CA THR A 324 -33.39 34.18 10.50
C THR A 324 -33.83 35.29 9.58
N LYS A 325 -32.99 35.62 8.59
CA LYS A 325 -33.46 36.25 7.38
C LYS A 325 -34.63 35.38 6.95
N THR A 326 -35.83 35.90 7.13
CA THR A 326 -37.07 35.36 6.58
C THR A 326 -36.71 34.94 5.17
N THR A 327 -36.77 33.64 4.92
CA THR A 327 -36.60 33.09 3.59
C THR A 327 -37.57 33.85 2.72
N GLY A 328 -37.05 34.71 1.84
CA GLY A 328 -37.83 35.24 0.74
C GLY A 328 -38.47 34.06 0.00
N PRO A 329 -39.60 34.28 -0.71
CA PRO A 329 -40.28 33.22 -1.41
C PRO A 329 -39.24 32.43 -2.21
N ILE A 330 -39.17 31.13 -1.98
CA ILE A 330 -38.24 30.23 -2.68
C ILE A 330 -38.52 30.44 -4.16
N GLU A 331 -37.68 31.22 -4.86
CA GLU A 331 -37.66 31.22 -6.31
C GLU A 331 -37.50 29.77 -6.70
N ARG A 332 -38.45 29.25 -7.50
CA ARG A 332 -38.34 27.91 -8.06
C ARG A 332 -37.02 27.88 -8.81
N ALA A 333 -36.00 27.29 -8.19
CA ALA A 333 -34.73 27.06 -8.86
C ALA A 333 -35.06 26.25 -10.12
N GLU A 334 -34.79 26.82 -11.28
CA GLU A 334 -34.86 26.08 -12.53
C GLU A 334 -33.87 24.92 -12.41
N VAL A 335 -34.40 23.72 -12.20
CA VAL A 335 -33.59 22.51 -12.07
C VAL A 335 -33.16 22.12 -13.48
N GLU A 336 -31.99 22.60 -13.90
CA GLU A 336 -31.35 22.09 -15.12
C GLU A 336 -30.85 20.65 -14.86
N ILE A 337 -31.51 19.70 -15.53
CA ILE A 337 -31.13 18.28 -15.46
C ILE A 337 -30.06 18.02 -16.52
N GLU A 338 -28.79 18.05 -16.12
CA GLU A 338 -27.69 17.56 -16.97
C GLU A 338 -27.59 16.03 -16.92
N THR A 339 -27.62 15.38 -18.09
CA THR A 339 -27.33 13.94 -18.17
C THR A 339 -25.82 13.69 -18.17
N ARG A 340 -25.35 12.77 -17.31
CA ARG A 340 -23.94 12.38 -17.18
C ARG A 340 -23.83 10.87 -17.07
N THR A 341 -22.66 10.31 -17.39
CA THR A 341 -22.41 8.87 -17.22
C THR A 341 -22.41 8.49 -15.73
N PRO A 342 -22.92 7.30 -15.35
CA PRO A 342 -23.03 6.90 -13.94
C PRO A 342 -21.70 7.02 -13.17
N ILE A 343 -20.58 6.60 -13.78
CA ILE A 343 -19.26 6.67 -13.14
C ILE A 343 -18.85 8.11 -12.83
N LYS A 344 -19.05 9.05 -13.77
CA LYS A 344 -18.72 10.48 -13.54
C LYS A 344 -19.62 11.08 -12.46
N SER A 345 -20.88 10.66 -12.39
CA SER A 345 -21.82 11.11 -11.36
C SER A 345 -21.40 10.64 -9.97
N TYR A 346 -21.02 9.37 -9.81
CA TYR A 346 -20.51 8.84 -8.53
C TYR A 346 -19.19 9.51 -8.12
N LEU A 347 -18.24 9.69 -9.03
CA LEU A 347 -16.98 10.41 -8.73
C LEU A 347 -17.25 11.84 -8.26
N LYS A 348 -18.14 12.58 -8.95
CA LYS A 348 -18.51 13.94 -8.55
C LYS A 348 -19.20 13.96 -7.19
N LYS A 349 -20.14 13.04 -6.94
CA LYS A 349 -20.81 12.86 -5.64
C LYS A 349 -19.78 12.65 -4.53
N ASP A 350 -18.87 11.70 -4.70
CA ASP A 350 -17.90 11.32 -3.67
C ASP A 350 -16.92 12.45 -3.38
N LEU A 351 -16.35 13.09 -4.41
CA LEU A 351 -15.45 14.22 -4.23
C LEU A 351 -16.16 15.41 -3.58
N THR A 352 -17.40 15.71 -3.99
CA THR A 352 -18.17 16.82 -3.39
C THR A 352 -18.56 16.53 -1.94
N THR A 353 -18.82 15.27 -1.61
CA THR A 353 -19.13 14.85 -0.24
C THR A 353 -17.85 14.89 0.62
N ALA A 354 -16.73 14.40 0.09
CA ALA A 354 -15.44 14.43 0.77
C ALA A 354 -14.94 15.85 1.05
N THR A 355 -15.22 16.82 0.19
CA THR A 355 -14.84 18.23 0.45
C THR A 355 -15.72 18.93 1.47
N ARG A 356 -16.87 18.33 1.82
CA ARG A 356 -17.82 18.87 2.80
C ARG A 356 -17.75 18.17 4.15
N ASP A 357 -17.27 16.94 4.19
CA ASP A 357 -17.11 16.14 5.41
C ASP A 357 -15.63 16.03 5.82
N PHE A 358 -15.30 16.54 7.00
CA PHE A 358 -13.94 16.56 7.53
C PHE A 358 -13.33 15.17 7.66
N GLN A 359 -14.11 14.20 8.17
CA GLN A 359 -13.64 12.84 8.39
C GLN A 359 -13.30 12.15 7.06
N THR A 360 -14.18 12.29 6.05
CA THR A 360 -13.94 11.76 4.71
C THR A 360 -12.75 12.44 4.03
N LEU A 361 -12.58 13.75 4.22
CA LEU A 361 -11.41 14.48 3.69
C LEU A 361 -10.09 13.91 4.24
N ILE A 362 -10.02 13.60 5.53
CA ILE A 362 -8.87 12.93 6.15
C ILE A 362 -8.59 11.60 5.46
N PHE A 363 -9.62 10.76 5.24
CA PHE A 363 -9.46 9.47 4.58
C PHE A 363 -8.98 9.59 3.12
N LEU A 364 -9.20 10.74 2.46
CA LEU A 364 -8.70 11.01 1.11
C LEU A 364 -7.24 11.47 1.11
N LEU A 365 -6.85 12.30 2.07
CA LEU A 365 -5.53 12.97 2.10
C LEU A 365 -4.47 12.17 2.86
N MET A 366 -4.82 11.53 3.96
CA MET A 366 -3.88 10.76 4.78
C MET A 366 -3.16 9.64 4.02
N PRO A 367 -3.82 8.89 3.12
CA PRO A 367 -3.16 8.01 2.16
C PRO A 367 -1.92 8.59 1.51
N ILE A 368 -1.98 9.87 1.10
CA ILE A 368 -0.90 10.55 0.39
C ILE A 368 0.13 11.06 1.37
N ILE A 369 -0.28 11.60 2.52
CA ILE A 369 0.62 12.29 3.44
C ILE A 369 1.38 11.32 4.36
N PHE A 370 0.74 10.23 4.81
CA PHE A 370 1.36 9.29 5.74
C PHE A 370 2.63 8.62 5.18
N PRO A 371 2.66 8.16 3.92
CA PRO A 371 3.89 7.64 3.30
C PRO A 371 5.03 8.65 3.31
N PHE A 372 4.73 9.93 3.05
CA PHE A 372 5.73 11.01 3.14
C PHE A 372 6.34 11.09 4.55
N LEU A 373 5.51 11.16 5.59
CA LEU A 373 5.98 11.25 6.97
C LEU A 373 6.86 10.05 7.35
N MET A 374 6.44 8.85 6.98
CA MET A 374 7.17 7.62 7.27
C MET A 374 8.53 7.58 6.56
N ILE A 375 8.58 8.01 5.31
CA ILE A 375 9.82 8.05 4.52
C ILE A 375 10.81 9.09 5.06
N PHE A 376 10.35 10.32 5.30
CA PHE A 376 11.23 11.40 5.74
C PHE A 376 11.76 11.17 7.16
N SER A 377 10.97 10.51 8.02
CA SER A 377 11.44 10.11 9.35
C SER A 377 12.47 8.97 9.32
N ALA A 378 12.45 8.11 8.30
CA ALA A 378 13.42 7.03 8.13
C ALA A 378 14.71 7.46 7.39
N PHE A 379 14.70 8.61 6.70
CA PHE A 379 15.83 9.08 5.90
C PHE A 379 17.15 9.24 6.68
N PRO A 380 17.19 9.68 7.96
CA PRO A 380 18.43 9.74 8.73
C PRO A 380 19.14 8.40 8.95
N ALA A 381 18.46 7.28 8.72
CA ALA A 381 19.07 5.94 8.78
C ALA A 381 19.79 5.53 7.49
N TRP A 382 19.75 6.36 6.44
CA TRP A 382 20.46 6.14 5.19
C TRP A 382 21.95 6.49 5.36
N SER A 383 22.84 5.51 5.13
CA SER A 383 24.27 5.66 5.39
C SER A 383 25.08 5.90 4.11
N ASP A 384 25.17 4.89 3.24
CA ASP A 384 26.02 4.87 2.05
C ASP A 384 25.28 4.40 0.78
N GLY A 385 24.03 3.97 0.91
CA GLY A 385 23.23 3.45 -0.21
C GLY A 385 23.58 2.01 -0.59
N SER A 386 24.11 1.21 0.34
CA SER A 386 24.29 -0.23 0.18
C SER A 386 23.00 -0.95 -0.23
N GLY A 387 23.13 -2.18 -0.75
CA GLY A 387 21.97 -3.01 -1.11
C GLY A 387 21.01 -3.27 0.07
N MET A 388 21.53 -3.25 1.30
CA MET A 388 20.74 -3.40 2.53
C MET A 388 19.95 -2.13 2.85
N ASP A 389 20.55 -0.94 2.69
CA ASP A 389 19.87 0.35 2.88
C ASP A 389 18.69 0.50 1.90
N ILE A 390 18.93 0.13 0.63
CA ILE A 390 17.90 0.10 -0.41
C ILE A 390 16.78 -0.87 -0.04
N PHE A 391 17.13 -2.06 0.48
CA PHE A 391 16.15 -3.05 0.90
C PHE A 391 15.30 -2.55 2.07
N ILE A 392 15.91 -1.94 3.10
CA ILE A 392 15.19 -1.39 4.25
C ILE A 392 14.21 -0.30 3.82
N LEU A 393 14.65 0.67 3.01
CA LEU A 393 13.75 1.71 2.50
C LEU A 393 12.62 1.12 1.66
N TRP A 394 12.90 0.12 0.82
CA TRP A 394 11.88 -0.55 0.03
C TRP A 394 10.86 -1.28 0.91
N VAL A 395 11.30 -1.99 1.95
CA VAL A 395 10.39 -2.67 2.91
C VAL A 395 9.47 -1.65 3.58
N LEU A 396 10.01 -0.51 4.01
CA LEU A 396 9.20 0.57 4.59
C LEU A 396 8.12 1.02 3.59
N ILE A 397 8.50 1.32 2.35
CA ILE A 397 7.55 1.72 1.29
C ILE A 397 6.52 0.63 1.03
N LEU A 398 6.91 -0.63 1.02
CA LEU A 398 5.99 -1.74 0.77
C LEU A 398 4.87 -1.79 1.83
N GLN A 399 5.13 -1.37 3.08
CA GLN A 399 4.10 -1.29 4.13
C GLN A 399 2.97 -0.30 3.79
N VAL A 400 3.21 0.70 2.94
CA VAL A 400 2.18 1.60 2.40
C VAL A 400 1.06 0.80 1.72
N SER A 401 1.39 -0.33 1.12
CA SER A 401 0.41 -1.24 0.49
C SER A 401 -0.56 -1.88 1.49
N ILE A 402 -0.27 -1.89 2.79
CA ILE A 402 -1.19 -2.41 3.82
C ILE A 402 -2.09 -1.29 4.34
N TYR A 403 -1.48 -0.19 4.77
CA TYR A 403 -2.20 0.87 5.50
C TYR A 403 -3.10 1.68 4.57
N VAL A 404 -2.63 2.05 3.38
CA VAL A 404 -3.38 2.94 2.48
C VAL A 404 -4.66 2.30 1.96
N PRO A 405 -4.67 1.03 1.48
CA PRO A 405 -5.92 0.36 1.16
C PRO A 405 -6.90 0.32 2.34
N SER A 406 -6.40 0.07 3.55
CA SER A 406 -7.23 0.02 4.75
C SER A 406 -7.92 1.35 5.04
N MET A 407 -7.19 2.46 4.89
CA MET A 407 -7.75 3.81 5.03
C MET A 407 -8.77 4.13 3.94
N LEU A 408 -8.44 3.82 2.67
CA LEU A 408 -9.30 4.11 1.52
C LEU A 408 -10.60 3.29 1.55
N VAL A 409 -10.51 1.98 1.77
CA VAL A 409 -11.66 1.07 1.84
C VAL A 409 -12.54 1.41 3.04
N SER A 410 -11.95 1.69 4.21
CA SER A 410 -12.72 2.11 5.39
C SER A 410 -13.38 3.48 5.19
N GLY A 411 -12.68 4.46 4.60
CA GLY A 411 -13.22 5.81 4.41
C GLY A 411 -14.30 5.88 3.34
N LEU A 412 -13.95 5.52 2.11
CA LEU A 412 -14.77 5.79 0.92
C LEU A 412 -15.98 4.87 0.78
N LEU A 413 -15.93 3.64 1.33
CA LEU A 413 -17.09 2.73 1.31
C LEU A 413 -18.09 3.05 2.43
N ASN A 414 -17.62 3.56 3.57
CA ASN A 414 -18.52 3.98 4.64
C ASN A 414 -19.41 5.17 4.24
N MET A 415 -19.03 5.94 3.20
CA MET A 415 -19.87 7.01 2.65
C MET A 415 -21.24 6.52 2.13
N GLU A 416 -21.35 5.22 1.81
CA GLU A 416 -22.59 4.61 1.32
C GLU A 416 -23.47 4.04 2.46
N GLU A 417 -23.03 4.11 3.72
CA GLU A 417 -23.83 3.59 4.86
C GLU A 417 -25.10 4.44 5.10
N THR A 418 -25.04 5.74 4.80
CA THR A 418 -26.14 6.68 5.02
C THR A 418 -27.33 6.39 4.10
N GLY A 419 -28.47 5.99 4.67
CA GLY A 419 -29.63 5.60 3.88
C GLY A 419 -29.36 4.36 3.01
N SER A 420 -28.39 3.52 3.40
CA SER A 420 -27.99 2.29 2.69
C SER A 420 -29.19 1.39 2.34
N THR A 421 -30.20 1.31 3.20
CA THR A 421 -31.45 0.56 2.93
C THR A 421 -32.25 1.15 1.77
N ILE A 422 -32.28 2.49 1.67
CA ILE A 422 -32.96 3.22 0.58
C ILE A 422 -32.13 3.10 -0.70
N LEU A 423 -30.81 3.36 -0.64
CA LEU A 423 -29.91 3.24 -1.79
C LEU A 423 -29.90 1.82 -2.38
N ALA A 424 -29.91 0.79 -1.52
CA ALA A 424 -29.98 -0.61 -1.95
C ALA A 424 -31.32 -0.99 -2.62
N SER A 425 -32.38 -0.23 -2.35
CA SER A 425 -33.71 -0.39 -2.97
C SER A 425 -33.83 0.33 -4.32
N LEU A 426 -32.96 1.31 -4.60
CA LEU A 426 -32.94 2.01 -5.88
C LEU A 426 -32.42 1.08 -6.99
N PRO A 427 -32.88 1.24 -8.24
CA PRO A 427 -32.44 0.46 -9.38
C PRO A 427 -31.04 0.91 -9.88
N ILE A 428 -30.07 1.00 -8.97
CA ILE A 428 -28.68 1.35 -9.27
C ILE A 428 -27.89 0.10 -9.69
N ASN A 429 -26.99 0.25 -10.65
CA ASN A 429 -26.07 -0.81 -11.04
C ASN A 429 -24.86 -0.84 -10.09
N PRO A 430 -24.69 -1.87 -9.24
CA PRO A 430 -23.60 -1.91 -8.26
C PRO A 430 -22.21 -1.92 -8.92
N ARG A 431 -22.11 -2.43 -10.15
CA ARG A 431 -20.85 -2.47 -10.90
C ARG A 431 -20.32 -1.07 -11.20
N ASP A 432 -21.21 -0.14 -11.55
CA ASP A 432 -20.79 1.21 -11.95
C ASP A 432 -20.37 2.03 -10.71
N GLN A 433 -21.06 1.83 -9.58
CA GLN A 433 -20.69 2.38 -8.29
C GLN A 433 -19.32 1.84 -7.83
N ALA A 434 -19.11 0.52 -7.89
CA ALA A 434 -17.86 -0.13 -7.49
C ALA A 434 -16.68 0.32 -8.36
N LYS A 435 -16.88 0.45 -9.68
CA LYS A 435 -15.86 0.99 -10.59
C LYS A 435 -15.49 2.43 -10.25
N ALA A 436 -16.47 3.29 -9.97
CA ALA A 436 -16.20 4.69 -9.62
C ALA A 436 -15.32 4.80 -8.37
N LYS A 437 -15.65 4.04 -7.31
CA LYS A 437 -14.84 3.97 -6.07
C LYS A 437 -13.43 3.46 -6.35
N LEU A 438 -13.31 2.35 -7.08
CA LEU A 438 -12.00 1.76 -7.40
C LEU A 438 -11.12 2.69 -8.24
N ILE A 439 -11.67 3.44 -9.19
CA ILE A 439 -10.92 4.45 -9.97
C ILE A 439 -10.34 5.52 -9.06
N LEU A 440 -11.13 6.01 -8.09
CA LEU A 440 -10.65 6.99 -7.13
C LEU A 440 -9.57 6.38 -6.21
N MET A 441 -9.83 5.19 -5.66
CA MET A 441 -8.90 4.50 -4.75
C MET A 441 -7.57 4.14 -5.41
N ILE A 442 -7.59 3.60 -6.65
CA ILE A 442 -6.36 3.22 -7.35
C ILE A 442 -5.51 4.44 -7.71
N SER A 443 -6.16 5.56 -8.03
CA SER A 443 -5.46 6.83 -8.29
C SER A 443 -4.74 7.30 -7.04
N ILE A 444 -5.43 7.30 -5.89
CA ILE A 444 -4.84 7.72 -4.61
C ILE A 444 -3.75 6.75 -4.17
N GLN A 445 -3.98 5.44 -4.24
CA GLN A 445 -2.98 4.41 -3.92
C GLN A 445 -1.71 4.61 -4.76
N SER A 446 -1.85 4.81 -6.07
CA SER A 446 -0.70 4.97 -6.96
C SER A 446 0.10 6.24 -6.66
N ILE A 447 -0.60 7.36 -6.45
CA ILE A 447 0.00 8.65 -6.05
C ILE A 447 0.76 8.48 -4.72
N SER A 448 0.11 7.87 -3.74
CA SER A 448 0.66 7.64 -2.39
C SER A 448 1.91 6.76 -2.43
N TYR A 449 1.93 5.75 -3.30
CA TYR A 449 3.04 4.81 -3.44
C TYR A 449 4.22 5.38 -4.24
N ILE A 450 3.99 6.32 -5.16
CA ILE A 450 5.03 6.81 -6.09
C ILE A 450 5.69 8.10 -5.62
N ILE A 451 4.92 9.08 -5.11
CA ILE A 451 5.46 10.43 -4.94
C ILE A 451 6.62 10.48 -3.94
N ALA A 452 6.44 9.92 -2.75
CA ALA A 452 7.48 10.00 -1.72
C ALA A 452 8.76 9.23 -2.11
N PRO A 453 8.68 7.99 -2.65
CA PRO A 453 9.88 7.30 -3.15
C PRO A 453 10.55 7.98 -4.34
N LEU A 454 9.79 8.67 -5.20
CA LEU A 454 10.36 9.45 -6.31
C LEU A 454 11.25 10.59 -5.78
N ILE A 455 10.81 11.29 -4.73
CA ILE A 455 11.61 12.34 -4.08
C ILE A 455 12.89 11.75 -3.47
N ILE A 456 12.80 10.62 -2.77
CA ILE A 456 14.01 9.95 -2.24
C ILE A 456 14.95 9.56 -3.38
N THR A 457 14.42 9.02 -4.47
CA THR A 457 15.22 8.62 -5.64
C THR A 457 15.97 9.83 -6.20
N LEU A 458 15.31 11.00 -6.27
CA LEU A 458 15.94 12.24 -6.72
C LEU A 458 17.03 12.72 -5.75
N ILE A 459 16.86 12.53 -4.44
CA ILE A 459 17.84 12.90 -3.42
C ILE A 459 19.03 11.94 -3.41
N THR A 460 18.78 10.63 -3.53
CA THR A 460 19.78 9.55 -3.38
C THR A 460 20.47 9.16 -4.69
N GLY A 461 19.87 9.47 -5.85
CA GLY A 461 20.37 9.05 -7.17
C GLY A 461 20.28 7.55 -7.45
N SER A 462 19.60 6.75 -6.61
CA SER A 462 19.60 5.28 -6.71
C SER A 462 18.61 4.75 -7.74
N VAL A 463 19.11 4.31 -8.91
CA VAL A 463 18.30 3.68 -9.97
C VAL A 463 17.71 2.34 -9.53
N SER A 464 18.46 1.56 -8.75
CA SER A 464 18.01 0.25 -8.23
C SER A 464 16.81 0.38 -7.30
N PHE A 465 16.79 1.42 -6.48
CA PHE A 465 15.64 1.73 -5.63
C PHE A 465 14.40 2.12 -6.45
N LEU A 466 14.57 2.97 -7.47
CA LEU A 466 13.49 3.33 -8.39
C LEU A 466 12.89 2.11 -9.09
N LEU A 467 13.76 1.21 -9.56
CA LEU A 467 13.35 -0.04 -10.22
C LEU A 467 12.48 -0.90 -9.29
N LEU A 468 12.86 -1.06 -8.01
CA LEU A 468 12.06 -1.78 -7.03
C LEU A 468 10.69 -1.13 -6.77
N VAL A 469 10.65 0.19 -6.66
CA VAL A 469 9.40 0.93 -6.44
C VAL A 469 8.46 0.73 -7.61
N ILE A 470 8.94 0.90 -8.85
CA ILE A 470 8.15 0.71 -10.07
C ILE A 470 7.65 -0.74 -10.16
N ALA A 471 8.52 -1.71 -9.92
CA ALA A 471 8.17 -3.12 -9.92
C ALA A 471 7.10 -3.51 -8.88
N SER A 472 7.01 -2.75 -7.78
CA SER A 472 6.05 -2.97 -6.71
C SER A 472 4.68 -2.32 -6.96
N ILE A 473 4.49 -1.52 -8.03
CA ILE A 473 3.20 -0.88 -8.31
C ILE A 473 2.07 -1.90 -8.49
N PRO A 474 2.21 -2.96 -9.32
CA PRO A 474 1.15 -3.97 -9.47
C PRO A 474 0.89 -4.73 -8.17
N VAL A 475 1.92 -4.93 -7.34
CA VAL A 475 1.75 -5.47 -5.99
C VAL A 475 0.85 -4.56 -5.17
N SER A 476 1.13 -3.26 -5.11
CA SER A 476 0.31 -2.30 -4.35
C SER A 476 -1.16 -2.30 -4.77
N TRP A 477 -1.43 -2.47 -6.08
CA TRP A 477 -2.80 -2.60 -6.60
C TRP A 477 -3.46 -3.90 -6.16
N THR A 478 -2.70 -5.01 -6.12
CA THR A 478 -3.19 -6.30 -5.62
C THR A 478 -3.72 -6.17 -4.19
N PHE A 479 -2.98 -5.49 -3.30
CA PHE A 479 -3.42 -5.24 -1.91
C PHE A 479 -4.74 -4.46 -1.87
N LEU A 480 -4.85 -3.40 -2.68
CA LEU A 480 -6.07 -2.58 -2.76
C LEU A 480 -7.28 -3.37 -3.24
N PHE A 481 -7.16 -4.07 -4.36
CA PHE A 481 -8.27 -4.86 -4.90
C PHE A 481 -8.67 -5.98 -3.95
N LEU A 482 -7.69 -6.70 -3.38
CA LEU A 482 -7.95 -7.77 -2.43
C LEU A 482 -8.75 -7.26 -1.22
N LEU A 483 -8.34 -6.14 -0.62
CA LEU A 483 -9.04 -5.60 0.55
C LEU A 483 -10.46 -5.13 0.19
N PHE A 484 -10.62 -4.44 -0.93
CA PHE A 484 -11.91 -4.01 -1.45
C PHE A 484 -12.85 -5.20 -1.68
N GLU A 485 -12.37 -6.25 -2.34
CA GLU A 485 -13.15 -7.44 -2.66
C GLU A 485 -13.51 -8.24 -1.41
N MET A 486 -12.57 -8.42 -0.48
CA MET A 486 -12.86 -9.03 0.83
C MET A 486 -13.93 -8.24 1.58
N LYS A 487 -13.86 -6.90 1.56
CA LYS A 487 -14.87 -6.05 2.18
C LYS A 487 -16.26 -6.29 1.59
N VAL A 488 -16.36 -6.34 0.27
CA VAL A 488 -17.62 -6.63 -0.43
C VAL A 488 -18.13 -8.04 -0.13
N ILE A 489 -17.26 -9.06 -0.14
CA ILE A 489 -17.63 -10.45 0.12
C ILE A 489 -18.16 -10.63 1.55
N LEU A 490 -17.48 -10.05 2.54
CA LEU A 490 -17.78 -10.24 3.95
C LEU A 490 -18.98 -9.42 4.45
N PHE A 491 -19.25 -8.27 3.84
CA PHE A 491 -20.28 -7.32 4.30
C PHE A 491 -21.43 -7.12 3.31
N GLY A 492 -21.18 -7.17 2.00
CA GLY A 492 -22.12 -6.77 0.94
C GLY A 492 -22.80 -7.93 0.19
N LYS A 493 -22.71 -9.16 0.68
CA LYS A 493 -23.31 -10.34 0.03
C LYS A 493 -24.84 -10.37 0.18
N MET A 494 -25.57 -10.37 -0.94
CA MET A 494 -27.01 -10.69 -1.02
C MET A 494 -27.23 -12.06 -1.69
N LYS A 495 -28.49 -12.53 -1.73
CA LYS A 495 -28.85 -13.85 -2.27
C LYS A 495 -28.36 -14.09 -3.71
N TYR A 496 -28.40 -13.06 -4.57
CA TYR A 496 -28.07 -13.19 -6.01
C TYR A 496 -27.13 -12.09 -6.54
N LYS A 497 -26.68 -11.15 -5.70
CA LYS A 497 -25.81 -10.04 -6.11
C LYS A 497 -24.90 -9.61 -4.95
N TYR A 498 -23.82 -8.92 -5.27
CA TYR A 498 -22.99 -8.20 -4.30
C TYR A 498 -23.27 -6.71 -4.40
N VAL A 499 -23.27 -6.04 -3.25
CA VAL A 499 -23.44 -4.59 -3.12
C VAL A 499 -22.31 -4.01 -2.27
N LEU A 500 -22.14 -2.68 -2.27
CA LEU A 500 -21.04 -2.04 -1.54
C LEU A 500 -21.39 -1.76 -0.07
N GLU A 501 -22.68 -1.72 0.25
CA GLU A 501 -23.21 -1.42 1.57
C GLU A 501 -22.95 -2.56 2.56
N GLU A 502 -22.78 -2.22 3.85
CA GLU A 502 -22.64 -3.20 4.91
C GLU A 502 -23.99 -3.79 5.33
N LEU A 503 -24.44 -4.85 4.66
CA LEU A 503 -25.67 -5.57 5.02
C LEU A 503 -25.43 -6.57 6.16
N ASN A 504 -24.33 -7.33 6.09
CA ASN A 504 -24.02 -8.40 7.05
C ASN A 504 -23.08 -7.91 8.16
N LYS A 505 -23.60 -7.14 9.12
CA LYS A 505 -22.81 -6.47 10.18
C LYS A 505 -22.34 -7.36 11.33
N GLU A 506 -22.77 -8.63 11.38
CA GLU A 506 -22.36 -9.58 12.41
C GLU A 506 -20.83 -9.78 12.44
N HIS A 507 -20.28 -9.87 13.65
CA HIS A 507 -18.84 -10.05 13.90
C HIS A 507 -17.93 -9.03 13.17
N LYS A 508 -18.39 -7.77 13.02
CA LYS A 508 -17.69 -6.71 12.28
C LYS A 508 -16.20 -6.59 12.63
N VAL A 509 -15.85 -6.60 13.91
CA VAL A 509 -14.46 -6.50 14.37
C VAL A 509 -13.62 -7.69 13.89
N ALA A 510 -14.11 -8.92 14.07
CA ALA A 510 -13.41 -10.12 13.63
C ALA A 510 -13.20 -10.15 12.10
N LYS A 511 -14.19 -9.71 11.32
CA LYS A 511 -14.07 -9.58 9.86
C LYS A 511 -12.98 -8.58 9.46
N TRP A 512 -12.88 -7.43 10.14
CA TRP A 512 -11.82 -6.46 9.91
C TRP A 512 -10.44 -6.99 10.30
N ILE A 513 -10.32 -7.67 11.45
CA ILE A 513 -9.08 -8.32 11.87
C ILE A 513 -8.65 -9.35 10.81
N PHE A 514 -9.56 -10.20 10.35
CA PHE A 514 -9.27 -11.19 9.30
C PHE A 514 -8.79 -10.53 8.00
N MET A 515 -9.43 -9.46 7.56
CA MET A 515 -9.01 -8.71 6.38
C MET A 515 -7.58 -8.16 6.52
N VAL A 516 -7.24 -7.56 7.67
CA VAL A 516 -5.89 -7.03 7.93
C VAL A 516 -4.86 -8.16 8.01
N LEU A 517 -5.19 -9.29 8.66
CA LEU A 517 -4.32 -10.46 8.72
C LEU A 517 -4.01 -11.03 7.33
N CYS A 518 -4.99 -11.06 6.41
CA CYS A 518 -4.75 -11.46 5.03
C CYS A 518 -3.78 -10.52 4.31
N GLN A 519 -3.87 -9.20 4.54
CA GLN A 519 -2.93 -8.22 3.97
C GLN A 519 -1.52 -8.41 4.54
N ILE A 520 -1.40 -8.63 5.86
CA ILE A 520 -0.11 -8.91 6.51
C ILE A 520 0.48 -10.22 5.97
N GLY A 521 -0.33 -11.26 5.80
CA GLY A 521 0.12 -12.53 5.22
C GLY A 521 0.66 -12.37 3.80
N LEU A 522 -0.02 -11.59 2.96
CA LEU A 522 0.47 -11.25 1.61
C LEU A 522 1.79 -10.47 1.66
N PHE A 523 1.90 -9.49 2.56
CA PHE A 523 3.13 -8.72 2.77
C PHE A 523 4.30 -9.59 3.19
N VAL A 524 4.11 -10.46 4.19
CA VAL A 524 5.14 -11.40 4.64
C VAL A 524 5.54 -12.35 3.51
N GLY A 525 4.58 -12.85 2.73
CA GLY A 525 4.89 -13.69 1.56
C GLY A 525 5.79 -12.99 0.54
N ILE A 526 5.57 -11.69 0.31
CA ILE A 526 6.40 -10.88 -0.60
C ILE A 526 7.79 -10.61 -0.02
N LEU A 527 7.89 -10.38 1.30
CA LEU A 527 9.19 -10.24 1.96
C LEU A 527 10.00 -11.52 1.89
N VAL A 528 9.38 -12.68 2.17
CA VAL A 528 10.05 -13.99 2.07
C VAL A 528 10.54 -14.23 0.66
N LEU A 529 9.72 -13.94 -0.36
CA LEU A 529 10.16 -14.01 -1.74
C LEU A 529 11.37 -13.09 -2.01
N ALA A 530 11.30 -11.83 -1.58
CA ALA A 530 12.39 -10.88 -1.81
C ALA A 530 13.69 -11.35 -1.13
N LEU A 531 13.62 -11.93 0.08
CA LEU A 531 14.75 -12.52 0.78
C LEU A 531 15.33 -13.74 0.04
N ILE A 532 14.49 -14.54 -0.62
CA ILE A 532 14.94 -15.69 -1.44
C ILE A 532 15.59 -15.20 -2.74
N LEU A 533 15.06 -14.16 -3.36
CA LEU A 533 15.55 -13.65 -4.64
C LEU A 533 16.82 -12.78 -4.50
N PHE A 534 17.03 -12.15 -3.34
CA PHE A 534 18.17 -11.26 -3.11
C PHE A 534 19.53 -11.95 -3.32
N PRO A 535 19.81 -13.16 -2.78
CA PRO A 535 21.07 -13.85 -3.03
C PRO A 535 21.25 -14.36 -4.46
N ILE A 536 20.15 -14.56 -5.20
CA ILE A 536 20.18 -15.17 -6.55
C ILE A 536 20.59 -14.15 -7.61
N GLY A 537 20.09 -12.92 -7.53
CA GLY A 537 20.37 -11.90 -8.53
C GLY A 537 20.15 -10.47 -8.03
N GLY A 538 20.23 -10.26 -6.72
CA GLY A 538 20.14 -8.94 -6.09
C GLY A 538 18.81 -8.22 -6.35
N VAL A 539 18.90 -6.90 -6.48
CA VAL A 539 17.75 -6.01 -6.67
C VAL A 539 16.97 -6.28 -7.98
N PRO A 540 17.60 -6.50 -9.14
CA PRO A 540 16.89 -6.83 -10.38
C PRO A 540 16.03 -8.10 -10.27
N ALA A 541 16.52 -9.13 -9.56
CA ALA A 541 15.78 -10.37 -9.33
C ALA A 541 14.49 -10.14 -8.58
N ILE A 542 14.58 -9.37 -7.49
CA ILE A 542 13.42 -8.99 -6.68
C ILE A 542 12.41 -8.22 -7.54
N ALA A 543 12.87 -7.22 -8.28
CA ALA A 543 11.99 -6.41 -9.13
C ALA A 543 11.22 -7.26 -10.15
N LEU A 544 11.89 -8.21 -10.80
CA LEU A 544 11.21 -9.11 -11.73
C LEU A 544 10.19 -10.03 -11.02
N GLY A 545 10.55 -10.60 -9.87
CA GLY A 545 9.63 -11.41 -9.07
C GLY A 545 8.38 -10.63 -8.64
N LEU A 546 8.55 -9.37 -8.26
CA LEU A 546 7.45 -8.46 -7.89
C LEU A 546 6.54 -8.14 -9.07
N LEU A 547 7.10 -7.90 -10.27
CA LEU A 547 6.30 -7.67 -11.48
C LEU A 547 5.44 -8.89 -11.83
N LEU A 548 6.01 -10.10 -11.73
CA LEU A 548 5.31 -11.34 -12.01
C LEU A 548 4.17 -11.58 -11.01
N ILE A 549 4.47 -11.53 -9.71
CA ILE A 549 3.47 -11.78 -8.66
C ILE A 549 2.44 -10.67 -8.60
N GLY A 550 2.85 -9.41 -8.73
CA GLY A 550 1.92 -8.28 -8.78
C GLY A 550 1.03 -8.32 -10.03
N GLY A 551 1.56 -8.74 -11.17
CA GLY A 551 0.79 -8.94 -12.41
C GLY A 551 -0.23 -10.07 -12.29
N VAL A 552 0.18 -11.22 -11.77
CA VAL A 552 -0.71 -12.37 -11.49
C VAL A 552 -1.76 -12.00 -10.45
N GLY A 553 -1.35 -11.36 -9.35
CA GLY A 553 -2.21 -10.90 -8.26
C GLY A 553 -3.28 -9.93 -8.74
N THR A 554 -2.86 -8.85 -9.42
CA THR A 554 -3.78 -7.84 -9.96
C THR A 554 -4.72 -8.42 -10.99
N THR A 555 -4.23 -9.32 -11.86
CA THR A 555 -5.10 -9.98 -12.84
C THR A 555 -6.11 -10.88 -12.14
N GLY A 556 -5.68 -11.64 -11.13
CA GLY A 556 -6.53 -12.50 -10.32
C GLY A 556 -7.64 -11.74 -9.60
N THR A 557 -7.32 -10.61 -8.98
CA THR A 557 -8.31 -9.74 -8.33
C THR A 557 -9.24 -9.10 -9.35
N LEU A 558 -8.75 -8.54 -10.46
CA LEU A 558 -9.62 -8.01 -11.54
C LEU A 558 -10.60 -9.05 -12.09
N LEU A 559 -10.21 -10.33 -12.15
CA LEU A 559 -11.10 -11.42 -12.50
C LEU A 559 -12.15 -11.68 -11.40
N LEU A 560 -11.75 -11.67 -10.12
CA LEU A 560 -12.67 -11.76 -8.98
C LEU A 560 -13.66 -10.59 -8.97
N PHE A 561 -13.22 -9.35 -9.22
CA PHE A 561 -14.08 -8.20 -9.41
C PHE A 561 -15.16 -8.42 -10.47
N ASN A 562 -14.79 -8.99 -11.63
CA ASN A 562 -15.74 -9.30 -12.69
C ASN A 562 -16.74 -10.39 -12.29
N TYR A 563 -16.36 -11.31 -11.40
CA TYR A 563 -17.24 -12.31 -10.82
C TYR A 563 -18.22 -11.70 -9.80
N LEU A 564 -17.72 -10.84 -8.91
CA LEU A 564 -18.56 -10.15 -7.91
C LEU A 564 -19.56 -9.18 -8.57
N PHE A 565 -19.12 -8.50 -9.63
CA PHE A 565 -19.92 -7.50 -10.35
C PHE A 565 -19.94 -7.81 -11.86
N PRO A 566 -20.81 -8.69 -12.37
CA PRO A 566 -20.87 -9.07 -13.79
C PRO A 566 -21.30 -7.91 -14.72
N LYS A 567 -20.91 -7.96 -16.01
CA LYS A 567 -21.31 -6.93 -17.01
C LYS A 567 -22.81 -7.09 -17.32
N SER A 568 -23.54 -5.98 -17.52
CA SER A 568 -24.96 -6.05 -17.89
C SER A 568 -25.14 -6.83 -19.20
N GLY A 569 -26.11 -7.75 -19.21
CA GLY A 569 -26.35 -8.71 -20.30
C GLY A 569 -26.06 -10.18 -19.95
N TYR A 570 -25.36 -10.46 -18.84
CA TYR A 570 -24.97 -11.83 -18.43
C TYR A 570 -25.87 -12.49 -17.37
N PHE A 571 -27.08 -11.96 -17.12
CA PHE A 571 -28.05 -12.56 -16.19
C PHE A 571 -28.86 -13.74 -16.77
N LYS A 572 -28.42 -14.36 -17.88
CA LYS A 572 -29.01 -15.60 -18.40
C LYS A 572 -28.08 -16.79 -18.12
N HIS A 573 -28.31 -17.44 -16.99
CA HIS A 573 -28.05 -18.85 -16.65
C HIS A 573 -26.68 -19.52 -16.88
N GLU A 574 -25.71 -18.91 -17.55
CA GLU A 574 -24.33 -19.40 -17.58
C GLU A 574 -23.40 -18.37 -16.95
N ASN A 575 -23.15 -18.54 -15.65
CA ASN A 575 -21.98 -17.98 -15.00
C ASN A 575 -20.74 -18.49 -15.75
N LEU A 576 -20.30 -17.77 -16.78
CA LEU A 576 -18.98 -17.97 -17.37
C LEU A 576 -17.96 -17.47 -16.34
N GLY A 577 -17.66 -18.30 -15.33
CA GLY A 577 -16.53 -18.08 -14.45
C GLY A 577 -15.22 -17.98 -15.25
N ILE A 578 -14.12 -17.66 -14.58
CA ILE A 578 -12.77 -17.48 -15.18
C ILE A 578 -12.46 -18.53 -16.26
N ARG A 579 -12.81 -19.79 -15.98
CA ARG A 579 -12.62 -20.94 -16.88
C ARG A 579 -13.37 -20.80 -18.22
N GLY A 580 -14.59 -20.29 -18.21
CA GLY A 580 -15.40 -20.10 -19.41
C GLY A 580 -14.83 -19.03 -20.34
N GLU A 581 -14.30 -17.94 -19.76
CA GLU A 581 -13.67 -16.86 -20.53
C GLU A 581 -12.35 -17.31 -21.17
N LEU A 582 -11.52 -18.06 -20.43
CA LEU A 582 -10.26 -18.61 -20.96
C LEU A 582 -10.50 -19.61 -22.11
N LYS A 583 -11.59 -20.38 -22.06
CA LYS A 583 -12.02 -21.25 -23.18
C LYS A 583 -12.50 -20.45 -24.38
N ARG A 584 -13.22 -19.35 -24.15
CA ARG A 584 -13.71 -18.48 -25.23
C ARG A 584 -12.56 -17.82 -25.99
N LYS A 585 -11.42 -17.56 -25.34
CA LYS A 585 -10.22 -16.99 -25.94
C LYS A 585 -9.05 -17.96 -25.82
N PRO A 586 -8.92 -18.97 -26.71
CA PRO A 586 -7.94 -20.05 -26.58
C PRO A 586 -6.50 -19.57 -26.39
N LEU A 587 -6.08 -18.53 -27.12
CA LEU A 587 -4.76 -17.92 -26.97
C LEU A 587 -4.52 -17.36 -25.56
N LEU A 588 -5.50 -16.66 -24.98
CA LEU A 588 -5.42 -16.15 -23.60
C LEU A 588 -5.41 -17.32 -22.60
N GLY A 589 -6.23 -18.34 -22.83
CA GLY A 589 -6.24 -19.57 -22.04
C GLY A 589 -4.88 -20.27 -22.01
N ILE A 590 -4.24 -20.37 -23.18
CA ILE A 590 -2.90 -20.96 -23.33
C ILE A 590 -1.85 -20.09 -22.63
N ILE A 591 -1.85 -18.78 -22.83
CA ILE A 591 -0.90 -17.87 -22.14
C ILE A 591 -1.02 -18.01 -20.62
N VAL A 592 -2.25 -18.01 -20.08
CA VAL A 592 -2.49 -18.22 -18.64
C VAL A 592 -2.01 -19.60 -18.21
N LEU A 593 -2.29 -20.64 -18.99
CA LEU A 593 -1.82 -22.00 -18.70
C LEU A 593 -0.29 -22.09 -18.70
N MET A 594 0.40 -21.38 -19.61
CA MET A 594 1.86 -21.31 -19.65
C MET A 594 2.42 -20.62 -18.40
N ILE A 595 1.84 -19.50 -17.98
CA ILE A 595 2.24 -18.80 -16.74
C ILE A 595 2.07 -19.73 -15.53
N ILE A 596 0.96 -20.47 -15.45
CA ILE A 596 0.75 -21.44 -14.37
C ILE A 596 1.77 -22.57 -14.45
N TYR A 597 2.01 -23.13 -15.64
CA TYR A 597 3.03 -24.16 -15.85
C TYR A 597 4.40 -23.69 -15.38
N MET A 598 4.81 -22.47 -15.71
CA MET A 598 6.06 -21.87 -15.23
C MET A 598 6.07 -21.73 -13.71
N GLY A 599 4.97 -21.27 -13.10
CA GLY A 599 4.86 -21.22 -11.64
C GLY A 599 5.05 -22.60 -10.98
N VAL A 600 4.55 -23.67 -11.62
CA VAL A 600 4.78 -25.05 -11.15
C VAL A 600 6.24 -25.45 -11.31
N MET A 601 6.94 -25.02 -12.36
CA MET A 601 8.38 -25.27 -12.55
C MET A 601 9.25 -24.66 -11.43
N PHE A 602 8.81 -23.58 -10.79
CA PHE A 602 9.53 -22.95 -9.65
C PHE A 602 9.18 -23.54 -8.28
N LEU A 603 8.08 -24.29 -8.17
CA LEU A 603 7.61 -24.83 -6.90
C LEU A 603 8.58 -25.82 -6.23
N PRO A 604 9.32 -26.68 -6.96
CA PRO A 604 10.31 -27.59 -6.36
C PRO A 604 11.33 -26.85 -5.49
N SER A 605 11.84 -25.71 -5.94
CA SER A 605 12.84 -24.94 -5.19
C SER A 605 12.37 -24.52 -3.80
N PHE A 606 11.07 -24.23 -3.62
CA PHE A 606 10.49 -23.90 -2.31
C PHE A 606 10.32 -25.11 -1.39
N ILE A 607 10.08 -26.29 -1.97
CA ILE A 607 9.93 -27.56 -1.24
C ILE A 607 11.31 -28.10 -0.84
N GLU A 608 12.30 -27.96 -1.73
CA GLU A 608 13.66 -28.44 -1.54
C GLU A 608 14.45 -27.61 -0.55
N LEU A 609 14.28 -26.27 -0.54
CA LEU A 609 15.03 -25.38 0.35
C LEU A 609 15.08 -25.85 1.82
N PRO A 610 13.94 -26.15 2.49
CA PRO A 610 13.97 -26.63 3.86
C PRO A 610 14.60 -28.02 3.98
N ILE A 611 14.43 -28.89 2.98
CA ILE A 611 15.03 -30.23 2.97
C ILE A 611 16.55 -30.11 2.89
N ILE A 612 17.06 -29.31 1.95
CA ILE A 612 18.49 -29.02 1.78
C ILE A 612 19.04 -28.40 3.06
N LEU A 613 18.36 -27.43 3.65
CA LEU A 613 18.80 -26.77 4.89
C LEU A 613 18.93 -27.77 6.05
N ILE A 614 17.89 -28.57 6.31
CA ILE A 614 17.87 -29.58 7.38
C ILE A 614 19.00 -30.59 7.17
N PHE A 615 19.17 -31.07 5.93
CA PHE A 615 20.18 -32.07 5.61
C PHE A 615 21.60 -31.51 5.69
N SER A 616 21.79 -30.26 5.26
CA SER A 616 23.08 -29.57 5.35
C SER A 616 23.50 -29.37 6.81
N ILE A 617 22.55 -29.04 7.69
CA ILE A 617 22.80 -28.91 9.14
C ILE A 617 23.07 -30.28 9.77
N ALA A 618 22.34 -31.31 9.38
CA ALA A 618 22.43 -32.64 9.99
C ALA A 618 23.65 -33.46 9.51
N PHE A 619 24.09 -33.27 8.26
CA PHE A 619 25.06 -34.15 7.60
C PHE A 619 26.21 -33.41 6.91
N GLY A 620 26.32 -32.08 7.05
CA GLY A 620 27.44 -31.30 6.53
C GLY A 620 27.41 -31.04 5.02
N GLY A 621 26.31 -31.37 4.33
CA GLY A 621 26.10 -31.10 2.90
C GLY A 621 25.17 -32.10 2.23
N PHE A 622 24.74 -31.80 1.00
CA PHE A 622 23.90 -32.69 0.19
C PHE A 622 24.71 -33.23 -1.01
N PRO A 623 24.81 -34.56 -1.22
CA PRO A 623 25.50 -35.09 -2.39
C PRO A 623 24.86 -34.61 -3.70
N TYR A 624 25.67 -34.12 -4.65
CA TYR A 624 25.16 -33.48 -5.87
C TYR A 624 24.20 -34.38 -6.67
N ILE A 625 24.52 -35.66 -6.85
CA ILE A 625 23.65 -36.62 -7.55
C ILE A 625 22.32 -36.82 -6.82
N ALA A 626 22.35 -36.89 -5.49
CA ALA A 626 21.13 -37.02 -4.70
C ALA A 626 20.25 -35.77 -4.86
N LEU A 627 20.87 -34.58 -4.96
CA LEU A 627 20.17 -33.33 -5.20
C LEU A 627 19.50 -33.32 -6.59
N LEU A 628 20.22 -33.78 -7.63
CA LEU A 628 19.66 -33.94 -8.98
C LEU A 628 18.44 -34.88 -9.01
N PHE A 629 18.51 -36.02 -8.31
CA PHE A 629 17.37 -36.93 -8.21
C PHE A 629 16.22 -36.36 -7.39
N LEU A 630 16.50 -35.61 -6.33
CA LEU A 630 15.49 -34.95 -5.52
C LEU A 630 14.71 -33.92 -6.36
N ASP A 631 15.42 -33.04 -7.04
CA ASP A 631 14.87 -32.02 -7.94
C ASP A 631 14.03 -32.66 -9.05
N PHE A 632 14.61 -33.63 -9.77
CA PHE A 632 13.88 -34.38 -10.79
C PHE A 632 12.60 -35.04 -10.23
N SER A 633 12.68 -35.71 -9.08
CA SER A 633 11.54 -36.46 -8.53
C SER A 633 10.40 -35.54 -8.11
N ILE A 634 10.72 -34.41 -7.47
CA ILE A 634 9.72 -33.42 -7.03
C ILE A 634 9.10 -32.75 -8.26
N LEU A 635 9.93 -32.23 -9.17
CA LEU A 635 9.48 -31.56 -10.39
C LEU A 635 8.62 -32.49 -11.26
N PHE A 636 9.11 -33.68 -11.56
CA PHE A 636 8.39 -34.66 -12.38
C PHE A 636 7.04 -35.02 -11.74
N SER A 637 7.00 -35.27 -10.43
CA SER A 637 5.76 -35.59 -9.71
C SER A 637 4.75 -34.45 -9.75
N LEU A 638 5.20 -33.21 -9.54
CA LEU A 638 4.35 -32.02 -9.61
C LEU A 638 3.79 -31.82 -11.02
N LEU A 639 4.59 -32.06 -12.06
CA LEU A 639 4.14 -31.98 -13.45
C LEU A 639 3.17 -33.10 -13.83
N VAL A 640 3.35 -34.31 -13.31
CA VAL A 640 2.35 -35.38 -13.45
C VAL A 640 1.02 -34.94 -12.83
N ILE A 641 1.03 -34.45 -11.59
CA ILE A 641 -0.19 -33.95 -10.92
C ILE A 641 -0.79 -32.78 -11.71
N PHE A 642 0.02 -31.85 -12.18
CA PHE A 642 -0.44 -30.68 -12.91
C PHE A 642 -1.15 -31.09 -14.20
N TRP A 643 -0.47 -31.83 -15.08
CA TRP A 643 -0.97 -32.15 -16.42
C TRP A 643 -2.04 -33.24 -16.45
N PHE A 644 -2.06 -34.15 -15.48
CA PHE A 644 -3.01 -35.27 -15.46
C PHE A 644 -4.14 -35.13 -14.45
N TYR A 645 -4.05 -34.19 -13.48
CA TYR A 645 -5.11 -33.94 -12.50
C TYR A 645 -5.61 -32.49 -12.54
N ILE A 646 -4.75 -31.49 -12.39
CA ILE A 646 -5.17 -30.09 -12.26
C ILE A 646 -5.74 -29.55 -13.59
N VAL A 647 -5.00 -29.69 -14.69
CA VAL A 647 -5.39 -29.21 -16.01
C VAL A 647 -6.74 -29.79 -16.48
N PRO A 648 -6.93 -31.13 -16.52
CA PRO A 648 -8.20 -31.70 -16.98
C PRO A 648 -9.36 -31.52 -15.99
N LYS A 649 -9.14 -31.71 -14.67
CA LYS A 649 -10.23 -31.75 -13.69
C LYS A 649 -10.57 -30.39 -13.08
N LYS A 650 -9.57 -29.51 -12.90
CA LYS A 650 -9.79 -28.17 -12.31
C LYS A 650 -9.86 -27.10 -13.39
N LEU A 651 -8.99 -27.09 -14.40
CA LEU A 651 -9.06 -26.07 -15.46
C LEU A 651 -10.05 -26.43 -16.58
N HIS A 652 -10.39 -27.72 -16.71
CA HIS A 652 -11.22 -28.27 -17.79
C HIS A 652 -10.60 -28.01 -19.17
N PHE A 653 -9.27 -28.06 -19.28
CA PHE A 653 -8.57 -27.96 -20.56
C PHE A 653 -8.12 -29.34 -21.07
N PRO A 654 -8.13 -29.56 -22.41
CA PRO A 654 -8.71 -28.67 -23.42
C PRO A 654 -10.25 -28.59 -23.33
N MET A 655 -10.90 -29.64 -22.81
CA MET A 655 -12.34 -29.71 -22.55
C MET A 655 -12.62 -30.31 -21.16
N LYS A 656 -13.88 -30.36 -20.72
CA LYS A 656 -14.25 -30.96 -19.43
C LYS A 656 -14.12 -32.48 -19.52
N PHE A 657 -13.28 -33.07 -18.66
CA PHE A 657 -13.16 -34.52 -18.50
C PHE A 657 -13.35 -34.90 -17.04
N GLU A 658 -14.19 -35.90 -16.78
CA GLU A 658 -14.40 -36.44 -15.43
C GLU A 658 -13.42 -37.56 -15.09
N ASN A 659 -12.95 -38.26 -16.12
CA ASN A 659 -12.00 -39.37 -16.03
C ASN A 659 -10.73 -39.08 -16.85
N ILE A 660 -9.60 -39.68 -16.44
CA ILE A 660 -8.30 -39.49 -17.11
C ILE A 660 -8.22 -40.19 -18.48
N LYS A 661 -8.94 -41.31 -18.68
CA LYS A 661 -8.87 -42.10 -19.93
C LYS A 661 -9.31 -41.28 -21.17
N PRO A 662 -10.49 -40.62 -21.19
CA PRO A 662 -10.88 -39.77 -22.31
C PRO A 662 -9.94 -38.58 -22.54
N TYR A 663 -9.32 -38.07 -21.47
CA TYR A 663 -8.32 -37.00 -21.58
C TYR A 663 -7.06 -37.48 -22.31
N ILE A 664 -6.49 -38.62 -21.90
CA ILE A 664 -5.32 -39.24 -22.55
C ILE A 664 -5.58 -39.53 -24.03
N GLU A 665 -6.79 -39.98 -24.38
CA GLU A 665 -7.21 -40.19 -25.76
C GLU A 665 -7.35 -38.86 -26.53
N LYS A 666 -7.91 -37.82 -25.90
CA LYS A 666 -8.06 -36.50 -26.53
C LYS A 666 -6.72 -35.84 -26.85
N ILE A 667 -5.76 -35.92 -25.92
CA ILE A 667 -4.40 -35.39 -26.14
C ILE A 667 -3.56 -36.32 -27.02
N LYS A 668 -4.10 -37.48 -27.44
CA LYS A 668 -3.45 -38.47 -28.32
C LYS A 668 -2.16 -39.07 -27.75
N LEU A 669 -2.13 -39.28 -26.43
CA LEU A 669 -0.99 -39.93 -25.76
C LEU A 669 -1.06 -41.46 -25.83
N LYS A 670 -2.27 -42.02 -26.01
CA LYS A 670 -2.47 -43.48 -26.11
C LYS A 670 -1.76 -44.04 -27.36
N PRO A 671 -1.00 -45.15 -27.24
CA PRO A 671 -0.39 -45.81 -28.40
C PRO A 671 -1.45 -46.18 -29.44
N THR A 672 -1.22 -45.80 -30.68
CA THR A 672 -2.08 -46.16 -31.82
C THR A 672 -1.63 -47.47 -32.44
N SER A 673 -2.46 -48.07 -33.31
CA SER A 673 -2.08 -49.26 -34.11
C SER A 673 -0.84 -49.03 -34.99
N GLN A 674 -0.44 -47.77 -35.19
CA GLN A 674 0.70 -47.35 -35.98
C GLN A 674 1.91 -46.96 -35.10
N PHE A 675 2.01 -47.54 -33.89
CA PHE A 675 3.07 -47.25 -32.93
C PHE A 675 4.48 -47.32 -33.53
N PHE A 676 4.82 -48.41 -34.24
CA PHE A 676 6.14 -48.57 -34.88
C PHE A 676 6.46 -47.47 -35.90
N ARG A 677 5.46 -47.03 -36.67
CA ARG A 677 5.62 -45.91 -37.62
C ARG A 677 5.90 -44.60 -36.89
N ASN A 678 5.23 -44.36 -35.77
CA ASN A 678 5.45 -43.16 -34.95
C ASN A 678 6.84 -43.15 -34.29
N VAL A 679 7.32 -44.32 -33.84
CA VAL A 679 8.69 -44.49 -33.34
C VAL A 679 9.71 -44.26 -34.46
N LEU A 680 9.49 -44.82 -35.65
CA LEU A 680 10.34 -44.62 -36.82
C LEU A 680 10.40 -43.13 -37.22
N ILE A 681 9.25 -42.45 -37.23
CA ILE A 681 9.18 -41.01 -37.50
C ILE A 681 9.97 -40.23 -36.45
N GLY A 682 9.84 -40.58 -35.16
CA GLY A 682 10.55 -39.90 -34.08
C GLY A 682 12.07 -40.05 -34.16
N ILE A 683 12.55 -41.28 -34.29
CA ILE A 683 13.99 -41.58 -34.41
C ILE A 683 14.55 -41.01 -35.72
N GLY A 684 13.86 -41.20 -36.84
CA GLY A 684 14.29 -40.68 -38.14
C GLY A 684 14.36 -39.15 -38.17
N SER A 685 13.43 -38.46 -37.52
CA SER A 685 13.46 -36.99 -37.42
C SER A 685 14.64 -36.50 -36.58
N PHE A 686 14.97 -37.20 -35.48
CA PHE A 686 16.18 -36.93 -34.72
C PHE A 686 17.45 -37.14 -35.55
N LEU A 687 17.56 -38.25 -36.30
CA LEU A 687 18.71 -38.52 -37.16
C LEU A 687 18.89 -37.46 -38.25
N ILE A 688 17.79 -37.00 -38.87
CA ILE A 688 17.81 -35.88 -39.82
C ILE A 688 18.34 -34.61 -39.14
N PHE A 689 17.81 -34.28 -37.96
CA PHE A 689 18.24 -33.10 -37.21
C PHE A 689 19.74 -33.15 -36.87
N SER A 690 20.21 -34.27 -36.31
CA SER A 690 21.62 -34.48 -35.97
C SER A 690 22.53 -34.41 -37.20
N LEU A 691 22.13 -35.01 -38.33
CA LEU A 691 22.91 -34.98 -39.56
C LEU A 691 23.04 -33.55 -40.10
N VAL A 692 21.95 -32.78 -40.12
CA VAL A 692 21.97 -31.39 -40.59
C VAL A 692 22.86 -30.52 -39.69
N ILE A 693 22.76 -30.68 -38.38
CA ILE A 693 23.61 -29.97 -37.42
C ILE A 693 25.08 -30.35 -37.58
N PHE A 694 25.37 -31.64 -37.71
CA PHE A 694 26.74 -32.11 -37.90
C PHE A 694 27.36 -31.52 -39.17
N ILE A 695 26.62 -31.50 -40.28
CA ILE A 695 27.06 -30.88 -41.54
C ILE A 695 27.27 -29.38 -41.33
N GLY A 696 26.30 -28.66 -40.76
CA GLY A 696 26.39 -27.22 -40.52
C GLY A 696 27.55 -26.84 -39.59
N GLY A 697 27.78 -27.63 -38.54
CA GLY A 697 28.84 -27.43 -37.57
C GLY A 697 30.22 -27.58 -38.19
N ASN A 698 30.42 -28.57 -39.06
CA ASN A 698 31.69 -28.74 -39.79
C ASN A 698 31.87 -27.72 -40.93
N LEU A 699 30.78 -27.20 -41.51
CA LEU A 699 30.86 -26.21 -42.60
C LEU A 699 31.14 -24.78 -42.10
N LEU A 700 30.56 -24.40 -40.96
CA LEU A 700 30.57 -23.01 -40.47
C LEU A 700 31.41 -22.82 -39.20
N GLY A 701 31.81 -23.89 -38.52
CA GLY A 701 32.57 -23.85 -37.28
C GLY A 701 33.51 -25.04 -37.10
N GLN A 702 33.99 -25.21 -35.88
CA GLN A 702 34.84 -26.32 -35.47
C GLN A 702 34.05 -27.24 -34.54
N TYR A 703 33.55 -28.33 -35.11
CA TYR A 703 32.84 -29.36 -34.36
C TYR A 703 33.79 -30.17 -33.49
N VAL A 704 33.44 -30.35 -32.22
CA VAL A 704 34.19 -31.16 -31.26
C VAL A 704 33.33 -32.31 -30.76
N PHE A 705 33.72 -33.52 -31.10
CA PHE A 705 33.05 -34.72 -30.58
C PHE A 705 33.52 -35.04 -29.16
N ASP A 706 32.61 -34.96 -28.20
CA ASP A 706 32.88 -35.33 -26.81
C ASP A 706 31.75 -36.20 -26.24
N LEU A 707 32.09 -37.46 -25.95
CA LEU A 707 31.16 -38.42 -25.34
C LEU A 707 30.90 -38.11 -23.86
N ASN A 708 31.81 -37.41 -23.17
CA ASN A 708 31.67 -37.12 -21.73
C ASN A 708 30.52 -36.19 -21.43
N VAL A 709 30.09 -35.36 -22.39
CA VAL A 709 28.92 -34.47 -22.23
C VAL A 709 27.67 -35.26 -21.84
N ILE A 710 27.50 -36.48 -22.35
CA ILE A 710 26.31 -37.32 -22.07
C ILE A 710 26.62 -38.61 -21.32
N PHE A 711 27.86 -39.10 -21.31
CA PHE A 711 28.24 -40.34 -20.60
C PHE A 711 29.19 -40.09 -19.42
N GLY A 712 29.63 -38.84 -19.22
CA GLY A 712 30.42 -38.43 -18.07
C GLY A 712 29.65 -38.52 -16.76
N PHE A 713 30.36 -38.43 -15.64
CA PHE A 713 29.76 -38.39 -14.32
C PHE A 713 29.24 -36.96 -14.00
N PRO A 714 28.07 -36.79 -13.37
CA PRO A 714 27.57 -35.48 -12.99
C PRO A 714 28.56 -34.74 -12.09
N ASP A 715 28.96 -33.54 -12.50
CA ASP A 715 29.97 -32.73 -11.85
C ASP A 715 29.45 -31.29 -11.64
N PRO A 716 29.28 -30.84 -10.39
CA PRO A 716 28.77 -29.51 -10.08
C PRO A 716 29.77 -28.38 -10.42
N THR A 717 31.03 -28.71 -10.71
CA THR A 717 32.05 -27.73 -11.10
C THR A 717 31.96 -27.32 -12.56
N ILE A 718 31.26 -28.11 -13.39
CA ILE A 718 31.04 -27.83 -14.80
C ILE A 718 29.66 -27.14 -14.95
N PRO A 719 29.59 -25.90 -15.44
CA PRO A 719 28.34 -25.17 -15.52
C PRO A 719 27.41 -25.69 -16.64
N GLY A 720 26.10 -25.57 -16.41
CA GLY A 720 25.06 -25.84 -17.42
C GLY A 720 24.87 -27.33 -17.73
N PHE A 721 24.36 -27.62 -18.94
CA PHE A 721 24.05 -29.00 -19.34
C PHE A 721 25.28 -29.91 -19.43
N ALA A 722 26.47 -29.36 -19.62
CA ALA A 722 27.72 -30.11 -19.69
C ALA A 722 28.11 -30.78 -18.37
N GLY A 723 27.69 -30.24 -17.22
CA GLY A 723 27.94 -30.83 -15.90
C GLY A 723 26.97 -31.94 -15.50
N LEU A 724 25.96 -32.25 -16.31
CA LEU A 724 24.95 -33.25 -15.97
C LEU A 724 25.35 -34.68 -16.38
N GLY A 725 26.24 -34.84 -17.36
CA GLY A 725 26.71 -36.15 -17.81
C GLY A 725 25.55 -37.10 -18.15
N TRP A 726 25.62 -38.35 -17.66
CA TRP A 726 24.57 -39.35 -17.86
C TRP A 726 23.19 -38.96 -17.31
N PHE A 727 23.12 -38.00 -16.37
CA PHE A 727 21.85 -37.54 -15.83
C PHE A 727 21.00 -36.79 -16.87
N LEU A 728 21.59 -36.35 -17.99
CA LEU A 728 20.85 -35.79 -19.13
C LEU A 728 19.73 -36.70 -19.63
N PHE A 729 19.94 -38.02 -19.65
CA PHE A 729 18.91 -38.98 -20.06
C PHE A 729 17.68 -38.98 -19.13
N ILE A 730 17.86 -38.61 -17.86
CA ILE A 730 16.78 -38.59 -16.88
C ILE A 730 16.08 -37.24 -16.91
N ILE A 731 16.84 -36.16 -16.72
CA ILE A 731 16.26 -34.81 -16.60
C ILE A 731 15.54 -34.37 -17.89
N MET A 732 16.01 -34.80 -19.07
CA MET A 732 15.40 -34.43 -20.35
C MET A 732 14.05 -35.11 -20.63
N LEU A 733 13.65 -36.10 -19.81
CA LEU A 733 12.28 -36.61 -19.81
C LEU A 733 11.26 -35.52 -19.44
N VAL A 734 11.66 -34.56 -18.60
CA VAL A 734 10.78 -33.47 -18.15
C VAL A 734 10.32 -32.62 -19.34
N PRO A 735 11.19 -31.89 -20.07
CA PRO A 735 10.75 -31.11 -21.22
C PRO A 735 10.24 -32.00 -22.35
N GLY A 736 10.88 -33.15 -22.62
CA GLY A 736 10.51 -34.04 -23.72
C GLY A 736 9.07 -34.58 -23.62
N ILE A 737 8.58 -34.86 -22.40
CA ILE A 737 7.20 -35.32 -22.17
C ILE A 737 6.25 -34.14 -21.96
N PHE A 738 6.55 -33.27 -20.99
CA PHE A 738 5.56 -32.31 -20.50
C PHE A 738 5.38 -31.11 -21.41
N GLU A 739 6.41 -30.66 -22.14
CA GLU A 739 6.23 -29.60 -23.14
C GLU A 739 5.40 -30.11 -24.31
N GLU A 740 5.61 -31.35 -24.75
CA GLU A 740 4.79 -31.95 -25.80
C GLU A 740 3.33 -32.12 -25.36
N ILE A 741 3.08 -32.53 -24.11
CA ILE A 741 1.73 -32.53 -23.54
C ILE A 741 1.15 -31.10 -23.52
N ALA A 742 1.92 -30.10 -23.09
CA ALA A 742 1.48 -28.71 -22.97
C ALA A 742 1.10 -28.10 -24.32
N PHE A 743 2.03 -28.13 -25.28
CA PHE A 743 1.91 -27.41 -26.55
C PHE A 743 1.15 -28.23 -27.60
N ARG A 744 1.34 -29.55 -27.66
CA ARG A 744 0.69 -30.39 -28.67
C ARG A 744 -0.54 -31.07 -28.11
N GLY A 745 -0.43 -31.65 -26.91
CA GLY A 745 -1.53 -32.37 -26.27
C GLY A 745 -2.69 -31.46 -25.86
N VAL A 746 -2.42 -30.29 -25.27
CA VAL A 746 -3.44 -29.38 -24.75
C VAL A 746 -3.66 -28.16 -25.63
N SER A 747 -2.60 -27.44 -26.00
CA SER A 747 -2.73 -26.16 -26.71
C SER A 747 -3.27 -26.33 -28.14
N ILE A 748 -2.79 -27.32 -28.91
CA ILE A 748 -3.32 -27.58 -30.26
C ILE A 748 -4.83 -27.88 -30.23
N PRO A 749 -5.35 -28.83 -29.41
CA PRO A 749 -6.79 -29.06 -29.34
C PRO A 749 -7.60 -27.83 -28.95
N MET A 750 -7.11 -26.97 -28.05
CA MET A 750 -7.78 -25.71 -27.71
C MET A 750 -7.83 -24.73 -28.89
N LEU A 751 -6.75 -24.62 -29.66
CA LEU A 751 -6.69 -23.74 -30.83
C LEU A 751 -7.55 -24.26 -31.99
N GLN A 752 -7.61 -25.58 -32.18
CA GLN A 752 -8.39 -26.23 -33.25
C GLN A 752 -9.91 -25.99 -33.11
N GLU A 753 -10.41 -25.65 -31.92
CA GLU A 753 -11.84 -25.29 -31.75
C GLU A 753 -12.22 -24.01 -32.51
N LYS A 754 -11.27 -23.12 -32.79
CA LYS A 754 -11.55 -21.77 -33.35
C LYS A 754 -10.70 -21.38 -34.55
N HIS A 755 -9.69 -22.17 -34.88
CA HIS A 755 -8.72 -21.82 -35.91
C HIS A 755 -8.50 -22.98 -36.89
N SER A 756 -8.19 -22.66 -38.14
CA SER A 756 -7.80 -23.66 -39.13
C SER A 756 -6.52 -24.39 -38.70
N GLN A 757 -6.26 -25.58 -39.25
CA GLN A 757 -5.03 -26.34 -38.93
C GLN A 757 -3.76 -25.52 -39.17
N LYS A 758 -3.69 -24.75 -40.27
CA LYS A 758 -2.54 -23.87 -40.56
C LYS A 758 -2.34 -22.81 -39.48
N LYS A 759 -3.41 -22.11 -39.08
CA LYS A 759 -3.35 -21.08 -38.01
C LYS A 759 -3.00 -21.70 -36.65
N THR A 760 -3.60 -22.84 -36.33
CA THR A 760 -3.31 -23.61 -35.12
C THR A 760 -1.82 -23.95 -35.03
N LEU A 761 -1.25 -24.46 -36.13
CA LEU A 761 0.17 -24.82 -36.18
C LEU A 761 1.06 -23.60 -35.94
N ILE A 762 0.79 -22.49 -36.63
CA ILE A 762 1.55 -21.24 -36.46
C ILE A 762 1.44 -20.72 -35.01
N TYR A 763 0.23 -20.60 -34.48
CA TYR A 763 0.01 -20.08 -33.13
C TYR A 763 0.63 -20.95 -32.05
N SER A 764 0.46 -22.27 -32.12
CA SER A 764 1.09 -23.20 -31.18
C SER A 764 2.61 -23.09 -31.22
N SER A 765 3.19 -22.90 -32.40
CA SER A 765 4.64 -22.81 -32.59
C SER A 765 5.21 -21.49 -32.05
N ILE A 766 4.52 -20.36 -32.30
CA ILE A 766 4.89 -19.06 -31.73
C ILE A 766 4.82 -19.10 -30.20
N VAL A 767 3.77 -19.68 -29.63
CA VAL A 767 3.64 -19.81 -28.16
C VAL A 767 4.77 -20.68 -27.60
N PHE A 768 5.13 -21.78 -28.28
CA PHE A 768 6.25 -22.64 -27.88
C PHE A 768 7.59 -21.89 -27.88
N GLY A 769 7.89 -21.12 -28.93
CA GLY A 769 9.09 -20.26 -28.95
C GLY A 769 9.04 -19.17 -27.87
N ALA A 770 7.89 -18.52 -27.69
CA ALA A 770 7.72 -17.50 -26.66
C ALA A 770 7.90 -18.04 -25.23
N ALA A 771 7.58 -19.31 -24.97
CA ALA A 771 7.83 -19.93 -23.66
C ALA A 771 9.32 -19.99 -23.31
N HIS A 772 10.22 -19.96 -24.28
CA HIS A 772 11.66 -19.90 -24.06
C HIS A 772 12.16 -18.49 -23.72
N SER A 773 11.33 -17.44 -23.86
CA SER A 773 11.67 -16.11 -23.36
C SER A 773 11.85 -16.08 -21.84
N PHE A 774 11.34 -17.08 -21.12
CA PHE A 774 11.61 -17.24 -19.69
C PHE A 774 13.07 -17.57 -19.39
N ASN A 775 13.82 -18.14 -20.34
CA ASN A 775 15.25 -18.32 -20.17
C ASN A 775 15.99 -16.97 -20.13
N LEU A 776 15.41 -15.89 -20.70
CA LEU A 776 15.96 -14.54 -20.54
C LEU A 776 15.97 -14.11 -19.07
N ILE A 777 15.03 -14.60 -18.26
CA ILE A 777 15.02 -14.33 -16.82
C ILE A 777 16.28 -14.89 -16.19
N VAL A 778 16.58 -16.17 -16.45
CA VAL A 778 17.80 -16.83 -15.94
C VAL A 778 19.05 -16.11 -16.43
N VAL A 779 19.10 -15.72 -17.70
CA VAL A 779 20.24 -15.06 -18.34
C VAL A 779 20.49 -13.66 -17.77
N ILE A 780 19.43 -12.89 -17.52
CA ILE A 780 19.51 -11.57 -16.86
C ILE A 780 20.02 -11.72 -15.43
N LEU A 781 19.61 -12.78 -14.73
CA LEU A 781 20.03 -13.07 -13.35
C LEU A 781 21.47 -13.60 -13.26
N SER A 782 21.91 -14.39 -14.23
CA SER A 782 23.24 -15.02 -14.25
C SER A 782 24.29 -14.20 -14.99
N GLY A 783 23.92 -13.10 -15.65
CA GLY A 783 24.82 -12.30 -16.50
C GLY A 783 25.26 -12.99 -17.79
N ALA A 784 24.51 -14.00 -18.25
CA ALA A 784 24.84 -14.75 -19.47
C ALA A 784 24.50 -13.99 -20.76
N GLU A 785 24.91 -14.53 -21.91
CA GLU A 785 24.70 -13.87 -23.21
C GLU A 785 23.22 -13.89 -23.66
N ILE A 786 22.62 -12.69 -23.73
CA ILE A 786 21.22 -12.48 -24.15
C ILE A 786 20.96 -12.96 -25.59
N PHE A 787 21.95 -12.80 -26.48
CA PHE A 787 21.79 -13.09 -27.91
C PHE A 787 21.47 -14.57 -28.20
N LEU A 788 22.11 -15.51 -27.50
CA LEU A 788 21.85 -16.95 -27.67
C LEU A 788 20.41 -17.32 -27.34
N THR A 789 19.83 -16.68 -26.32
CA THR A 789 18.44 -16.93 -25.90
C THR A 789 17.44 -16.32 -26.89
N LEU A 790 17.75 -15.17 -27.48
CA LEU A 790 16.92 -14.61 -28.55
C LEU A 790 16.87 -15.54 -29.77
N PHE A 791 18.00 -16.15 -30.15
CA PHE A 791 18.01 -17.19 -31.19
C PHE A 791 17.24 -18.43 -30.77
N GLN A 792 17.30 -18.83 -29.50
CA GLN A 792 16.49 -19.93 -28.96
C GLN A 792 15.00 -19.73 -29.16
N ILE A 793 14.48 -18.53 -28.89
CA ILE A 793 13.06 -18.22 -29.11
C ILE A 793 12.69 -18.45 -30.59
N VAL A 794 13.57 -18.04 -31.52
CA VAL A 794 13.35 -18.15 -32.97
C VAL A 794 13.43 -19.60 -33.45
N TYR A 795 14.50 -20.33 -33.11
CA TYR A 795 14.64 -21.71 -33.57
C TYR A 795 13.64 -22.64 -32.88
N ALA A 796 13.31 -22.42 -31.60
CA ALA A 796 12.27 -23.17 -30.91
C ALA A 796 10.90 -22.94 -31.55
N ALA A 797 10.55 -21.70 -31.93
CA ALA A 797 9.33 -21.45 -32.69
C ALA A 797 9.30 -22.22 -34.02
N THR A 798 10.43 -22.35 -34.70
CA THR A 798 10.50 -23.02 -36.00
C THR A 798 10.43 -24.55 -35.85
N LEU A 799 11.19 -25.14 -34.92
CA LEU A 799 11.05 -26.55 -34.52
C LEU A 799 9.63 -26.86 -34.01
N GLY A 800 9.00 -25.85 -33.42
CA GLY A 800 7.60 -25.83 -33.05
C GLY A 800 6.66 -26.34 -34.14
N ILE A 801 6.92 -25.90 -35.37
CA ILE A 801 6.17 -26.24 -36.58
C ILE A 801 6.38 -27.71 -36.93
N ALA A 802 7.61 -28.22 -36.88
CA ALA A 802 7.90 -29.63 -37.17
C ALA A 802 7.18 -30.57 -36.18
N PHE A 803 7.28 -30.30 -34.88
CA PHE A 803 6.63 -31.13 -33.85
C PHE A 803 5.10 -31.03 -33.93
N GLY A 804 4.56 -29.83 -34.17
CA GLY A 804 3.12 -29.65 -34.36
C GLY A 804 2.60 -30.35 -35.62
N TYR A 805 3.34 -30.28 -36.73
CA TYR A 805 2.99 -30.98 -37.97
C TYR A 805 3.02 -32.50 -37.78
N MET A 806 4.06 -33.00 -37.11
CA MET A 806 4.19 -34.41 -36.74
C MET A 806 3.01 -34.89 -35.89
N TYR A 807 2.62 -34.15 -34.85
CA TYR A 807 1.45 -34.46 -34.03
C TYR A 807 0.14 -34.49 -34.83
N LEU A 808 -0.06 -33.53 -35.73
CA LEU A 808 -1.26 -33.45 -36.57
C LEU A 808 -1.33 -34.60 -37.58
N ARG A 809 -0.21 -34.99 -38.20
CA ARG A 809 -0.15 -36.05 -39.23
C ARG A 809 -0.13 -37.45 -38.67
N THR A 810 0.55 -37.68 -37.55
CA THR A 810 0.64 -39.01 -36.91
C THR A 810 -0.56 -39.31 -36.02
N ASN A 811 -1.35 -38.29 -35.68
CA ASN A 811 -2.44 -38.38 -34.71
C ASN A 811 -1.96 -38.97 -33.37
N SER A 812 -0.75 -38.63 -32.94
CA SER A 812 -0.07 -39.20 -31.76
C SER A 812 0.95 -38.22 -31.19
N LEU A 813 1.09 -38.17 -29.87
CA LEU A 813 2.18 -37.44 -29.19
C LEU A 813 3.51 -38.20 -29.19
N ILE A 814 3.50 -39.52 -29.39
CA ILE A 814 4.70 -40.36 -29.20
C ILE A 814 5.84 -39.93 -30.12
N ALA A 815 5.54 -39.61 -31.37
CA ALA A 815 6.58 -39.21 -32.33
C ALA A 815 7.24 -37.88 -31.93
N SER A 816 6.46 -36.90 -31.46
CA SER A 816 7.00 -35.59 -31.07
C SER A 816 7.72 -35.64 -29.73
N ILE A 817 7.18 -36.39 -28.74
CA ILE A 817 7.87 -36.69 -27.47
C ILE A 817 9.23 -37.31 -27.73
N LEU A 818 9.27 -38.35 -28.58
CA LEU A 818 10.51 -39.07 -28.86
C LEU A 818 11.53 -38.17 -29.57
N THR A 819 11.10 -37.42 -30.59
CA THR A 819 11.99 -36.49 -31.31
C THR A 819 12.56 -35.44 -30.37
N HIS A 820 11.70 -34.79 -29.57
CA HIS A 820 12.08 -33.72 -28.67
C HIS A 820 13.00 -34.23 -27.54
N TYR A 821 12.66 -35.36 -26.92
CA TYR A 821 13.50 -36.01 -25.91
C TYR A 821 14.89 -36.35 -26.46
N LEU A 822 14.98 -36.95 -27.65
CA LEU A 822 16.27 -37.33 -28.25
C LEU A 822 17.10 -36.10 -28.63
N ILE A 823 16.48 -35.04 -29.15
CA ILE A 823 17.16 -33.76 -29.41
C ILE A 823 17.74 -33.19 -28.12
N ASN A 824 16.98 -33.16 -27.02
CA ASN A 824 17.45 -32.54 -25.78
C ASN A 824 18.50 -33.38 -25.06
N SER A 825 18.39 -34.71 -25.10
CA SER A 825 19.33 -35.64 -24.45
C SER A 825 20.56 -35.92 -25.30
N LEU A 826 20.38 -36.53 -26.48
CA LEU A 826 21.49 -36.96 -27.35
C LEU A 826 21.96 -35.85 -28.30
N GLY A 827 21.15 -34.84 -28.59
CA GLY A 827 21.53 -33.75 -29.50
C GLY A 827 22.73 -32.93 -28.99
N GLN A 828 23.02 -32.95 -27.69
CA GLN A 828 24.19 -32.27 -27.10
C GLN A 828 25.52 -32.75 -27.71
N LEU A 829 25.60 -34.02 -28.14
CA LEU A 829 26.77 -34.56 -28.86
C LEU A 829 27.08 -33.79 -30.15
N PHE A 830 26.05 -33.26 -30.81
CA PHE A 830 26.16 -32.61 -32.11
C PHE A 830 26.25 -31.08 -32.01
N LEU A 831 25.95 -30.51 -30.84
CA LEU A 831 25.87 -29.07 -30.62
C LEU A 831 27.15 -28.46 -30.05
N ASN A 832 28.17 -29.26 -29.74
CA ASN A 832 29.48 -28.78 -29.27
C ASN A 832 30.33 -28.25 -30.45
N ILE A 833 30.06 -27.01 -30.85
CA ILE A 833 30.67 -26.38 -32.03
C ILE A 833 31.19 -24.99 -31.65
N TYR A 834 32.46 -24.73 -31.98
CA TYR A 834 33.08 -23.41 -31.83
C TYR A 834 32.94 -22.60 -33.11
N PHE A 835 32.58 -21.32 -32.99
CA PHE A 835 32.45 -20.40 -34.12
C PHE A 835 33.39 -19.21 -33.98
N ASP A 836 34.19 -18.94 -35.01
CA ASP A 836 35.17 -17.85 -35.00
C ASP A 836 34.53 -16.45 -35.10
N ASN A 837 33.28 -16.38 -35.56
CA ASN A 837 32.56 -15.11 -35.70
C ASN A 837 31.04 -15.27 -35.54
N PHE A 838 30.39 -14.16 -35.19
CA PHE A 838 28.95 -14.11 -34.93
C PHE A 838 28.08 -14.38 -36.17
N LEU A 839 28.57 -14.08 -37.38
CA LEU A 839 27.85 -14.35 -38.62
C LEU A 839 27.67 -15.86 -38.84
N ASN A 840 28.74 -16.64 -38.68
CA ASN A 840 28.71 -18.09 -38.81
C ASN A 840 27.80 -18.73 -37.76
N LEU A 841 27.87 -18.28 -36.51
CA LEU A 841 26.95 -18.70 -35.44
C LEU A 841 25.49 -18.40 -35.81
N THR A 842 25.21 -17.19 -36.31
CA THR A 842 23.86 -16.77 -36.71
C THR A 842 23.33 -17.62 -37.88
N LEU A 843 24.14 -17.84 -38.91
CA LEU A 843 23.79 -18.69 -40.04
C LEU A 843 23.55 -20.14 -39.60
N PHE A 844 24.38 -20.65 -38.70
CA PHE A 844 24.20 -21.98 -38.13
C PHE A 844 22.87 -22.10 -37.38
N LEU A 845 22.58 -21.18 -36.45
CA LEU A 845 21.35 -21.22 -35.64
C LEU A 845 20.07 -21.03 -36.48
N ILE A 846 20.07 -20.11 -37.45
CA ILE A 846 18.89 -19.84 -38.28
C ILE A 846 18.72 -20.94 -39.34
N PHE A 847 19.77 -21.32 -40.05
CA PHE A 847 19.64 -22.20 -41.20
C PHE A 847 19.75 -23.68 -40.81
N PHE A 848 20.83 -24.07 -40.11
CA PHE A 848 21.15 -25.46 -39.79
C PHE A 848 20.45 -25.99 -38.54
N VAL A 849 20.05 -25.14 -37.60
CA VAL A 849 19.26 -25.56 -36.42
C VAL A 849 17.76 -25.34 -36.64
N ALA A 850 17.35 -24.20 -37.24
CA ALA A 850 15.94 -23.87 -37.39
C ALA A 850 15.33 -24.32 -38.72
N ILE A 851 15.71 -23.71 -39.85
CA ILE A 851 14.95 -23.83 -41.11
C ILE A 851 15.12 -25.19 -41.79
N LEU A 852 16.36 -25.59 -42.06
CA LEU A 852 16.66 -26.78 -42.87
C LEU A 852 16.19 -28.09 -42.21
N PRO A 853 16.43 -28.34 -40.90
CA PRO A 853 15.91 -29.52 -40.25
C PRO A 853 14.38 -29.58 -40.29
N VAL A 854 13.70 -28.45 -40.07
CA VAL A 854 12.23 -28.41 -40.07
C VAL A 854 11.66 -28.77 -41.43
N VAL A 855 12.22 -28.23 -42.52
CA VAL A 855 11.80 -28.57 -43.89
C VAL A 855 11.97 -30.06 -44.15
N LEU A 856 13.14 -30.62 -43.82
CA LEU A 856 13.42 -32.04 -44.06
C LEU A 856 12.57 -32.96 -43.19
N ILE A 857 12.35 -32.62 -41.91
CA ILE A 857 11.48 -33.37 -41.01
C ILE A 857 10.03 -33.34 -41.51
N VAL A 858 9.53 -32.18 -41.93
CA VAL A 858 8.16 -32.06 -42.48
C VAL A 858 8.00 -32.91 -43.74
N LEU A 859 8.98 -32.88 -44.65
CA LEU A 859 8.98 -33.74 -45.84
C LEU A 859 9.04 -35.22 -45.48
N PHE A 860 9.91 -35.61 -44.54
CA PHE A 860 10.04 -36.99 -44.07
C PHE A 860 8.74 -37.51 -43.44
N VAL A 861 8.12 -36.71 -42.56
CA VAL A 861 6.80 -37.02 -41.98
C VAL A 861 5.74 -37.13 -43.08
N LYS A 862 5.76 -36.25 -44.08
CA LYS A 862 4.81 -36.30 -45.20
C LYS A 862 4.97 -37.57 -46.03
N LEU A 863 6.20 -38.05 -46.27
CA LEU A 863 6.47 -39.28 -47.02
C LEU A 863 5.99 -40.54 -46.29
N LEU A 864 6.13 -40.57 -44.95
CA LEU A 864 5.76 -41.72 -44.13
C LEU A 864 4.30 -41.71 -43.65
N THR A 865 3.56 -40.63 -43.88
CA THR A 865 2.14 -40.52 -43.51
C THR A 865 1.28 -40.37 -44.77
N PRO A 866 0.38 -41.33 -45.08
CA PRO A 866 -0.50 -41.19 -46.24
C PRO A 866 -1.32 -39.90 -46.15
N GLU A 867 -1.60 -39.26 -47.29
CA GLU A 867 -2.60 -38.20 -47.34
C GLU A 867 -3.96 -38.84 -47.10
N ASP A 868 -4.53 -38.61 -45.91
CA ASP A 868 -5.93 -38.91 -45.67
C ASP A 868 -6.76 -38.02 -46.61
N THR A 869 -7.27 -38.62 -47.69
CA THR A 869 -8.33 -38.07 -48.53
C THR A 869 -9.64 -38.09 -47.77
N LYS A 870 -9.87 -37.11 -46.88
CA LYS A 870 -11.21 -36.69 -46.43
C LYS A 870 -11.28 -35.20 -46.12
#